data_AF-A0A9E7AKB0-F1
#
_entry.id   AF-A0A9E7AKB0-F1
#
_cell.length_a   1.000
_cell.length_b   1.000
_cell.length_c   1.000
_cell.angle_alpha   90.00
_cell.angle_beta   90.00
_cell.angle_gamma   90.00
#
_symmetry.space_group_name_H-M   'P 1'
#
loop_
_entity.id
_entity.type
_entity.pdbx_description
1 polymer ?
#
loop_
_entity_poly.entity_id
_entity_poly.type
_entity_poly.pdbx_seq_one_letter_code
_entity_poly.pdbx_strand_id
1 'polypeptide(L)'
;MRPLKLSFESFNSYANNTSIDFEDFSSNGIFLITGPTGSGKTTIFDAIKYALYGEASGEDRKNISNFSDFANLESPSTVTFEFLHRGVKYRIERISSYQVPKKDKNLKTDKKTLTQKTTVNFYQLIDGEEKLLASNTRKVNEEVQNLLGIDKNQFSQIVMIAQGDFSKILTADGGDREKLLRNIFNTEIYQQLQERLKADTSQLEKEHEKNLAKAKNALQDINLNDQEQSDKVLEYLNNEKTILSHLDEIHTFIEEQNSTLNKEVQSLDSKTIKLSNRKDALTRNLAQLESNRKIKDQISACNEYLDLHKPILDQKESAYLEAKKNESEIEKLRSDITKLEDKIDRYDSASEKVESIELEISTLDSQLLEHKKQIELLDKKSTETQTLQNGLKEKKQRLEENSNKLTEIDRLISEIEQTVKRKKNADADLKELKEEQVALEELSVKYNHSKEEYLSSEQKFSAAQAGILASKLIEGSPCPVCGSIHHPQIASLSNDVPSETEIKKLKDTMESIRQKKQKQSETAATSKTKFDFENNEFDQSFTHVLSAVHLIDEFKNVKSFEELVHANEVLIQQKSAIESQNKEKEILESRINKTDMDLKTIEENKAETNNSIQELTNHLNRRHGELSSIKNSGDLIDIDENQNQPSKMLWQDWEYCHSN
;
A
#
# COMPACT_ATOMS: atom_id res chain seq x y z
N MET A 1 -9.12 5.03 -11.70
CA MET A 1 -10.06 5.94 -12.41
C MET A 1 -10.25 5.37 -13.80
N ARG A 2 -11.48 5.28 -14.31
CA ARG A 2 -11.80 4.78 -15.65
C ARG A 2 -12.54 5.88 -16.43
N PRO A 3 -12.04 6.31 -17.60
CA PRO A 3 -12.76 7.28 -18.43
C PRO A 3 -14.05 6.67 -18.97
N LEU A 4 -15.13 7.46 -18.99
CA LEU A 4 -16.42 7.07 -19.56
C LEU A 4 -16.69 7.87 -20.83
N LYS A 5 -16.61 9.19 -20.75
CA LYS A 5 -16.87 10.07 -21.90
C LYS A 5 -16.00 11.32 -21.82
N LEU A 6 -15.50 11.75 -22.97
CA LEU A 6 -14.76 13.00 -23.10
C LEU A 6 -15.35 13.82 -24.25
N SER A 7 -15.74 15.06 -23.98
CA SER A 7 -16.20 16.00 -25.00
C SER A 7 -15.37 17.27 -24.90
N PHE A 8 -14.88 17.78 -26.04
CA PHE A 8 -14.18 19.06 -26.07
C PHE A 8 -14.40 19.79 -27.39
N GLU A 9 -14.41 21.11 -27.30
CA GLU A 9 -14.59 22.03 -28.43
C GLU A 9 -13.57 23.17 -28.35
N SER A 10 -13.10 23.64 -29.51
CA SER A 10 -12.13 24.74 -29.61
C SER A 10 -10.89 24.55 -28.72
N PHE A 11 -10.36 23.32 -28.65
CA PHE A 11 -9.25 22.93 -27.75
C PHE A 11 -8.05 22.39 -28.55
N ASN A 12 -6.90 23.07 -28.44
CA ASN A 12 -5.64 22.70 -29.12
C ASN A 12 -5.82 22.39 -30.63
N SER A 13 -5.58 21.17 -31.11
CA SER A 13 -5.67 20.84 -32.54
C SER A 13 -7.12 20.65 -33.05
N TYR A 14 -8.12 20.70 -32.18
CA TYR A 14 -9.53 20.43 -32.52
C TYR A 14 -10.36 21.71 -32.44
N ALA A 15 -10.82 22.19 -33.60
CA ALA A 15 -11.67 23.37 -33.73
C ALA A 15 -13.14 23.09 -33.39
N ASN A 16 -13.68 21.96 -33.86
CA ASN A 16 -15.08 21.58 -33.71
C ASN A 16 -15.33 20.73 -32.47
N ASN A 17 -16.58 20.68 -32.00
CA ASN A 17 -17.00 19.78 -30.94
C ASN A 17 -16.69 18.32 -31.31
N THR A 18 -15.87 17.68 -30.48
CA THR A 18 -15.44 16.29 -30.60
C THR A 18 -15.85 15.55 -29.33
N SER A 19 -16.58 14.45 -29.48
CA SER A 19 -16.98 13.59 -28.37
C SER A 19 -16.46 12.18 -28.57
N ILE A 20 -15.83 11.62 -27.54
CA ILE A 20 -15.30 10.26 -27.50
C ILE A 20 -16.03 9.56 -26.37
N ASP A 21 -16.78 8.52 -26.72
CA ASP A 21 -17.39 7.61 -25.77
C ASP A 21 -16.43 6.43 -25.55
N PHE A 22 -15.91 6.31 -24.32
CA PHE A 22 -15.01 5.21 -23.96
C PHE A 22 -15.78 3.95 -23.58
N GLU A 23 -17.10 4.02 -23.35
CA GLU A 23 -17.94 2.85 -23.10
C GLU A 23 -18.10 1.99 -24.35
N ASP A 24 -18.03 2.59 -25.55
CA ASP A 24 -18.01 1.89 -26.84
C ASP A 24 -16.82 0.91 -26.98
N PHE A 25 -15.71 1.17 -26.28
CA PHE A 25 -14.48 0.36 -26.32
C PHE A 25 -14.34 -0.59 -25.12
N SER A 26 -15.39 -0.75 -24.32
CA SER A 26 -15.34 -1.42 -23.00
C SER A 26 -15.17 -2.94 -23.02
N SER A 27 -15.36 -3.61 -24.16
CA SER A 27 -15.34 -5.08 -24.24
C SER A 27 -13.96 -5.70 -23.98
N ASN A 28 -12.87 -5.00 -24.34
CA ASN A 28 -11.49 -5.53 -24.27
C ASN A 28 -10.52 -4.68 -23.42
N GLY A 29 -10.94 -3.53 -22.90
CA GLY A 29 -10.13 -2.67 -22.00
C GLY A 29 -8.89 -2.02 -22.64
N ILE A 30 -8.60 -2.28 -23.92
CA ILE A 30 -7.48 -1.75 -24.70
C ILE A 30 -8.01 -1.17 -26.01
N PHE A 31 -7.63 0.05 -26.33
CA PHE A 31 -7.97 0.72 -27.59
C PHE A 31 -6.74 1.45 -28.17
N LEU A 32 -6.69 1.57 -29.50
CA LEU A 32 -5.59 2.20 -30.22
C LEU A 32 -6.02 3.54 -30.82
N ILE A 33 -5.34 4.62 -30.43
CA ILE A 33 -5.48 5.94 -31.08
C ILE A 33 -4.34 6.08 -32.10
N THR A 34 -4.65 6.01 -33.39
CA THR A 34 -3.69 6.12 -34.50
C THR A 34 -3.93 7.35 -35.37
N GLY A 35 -2.89 7.81 -36.06
CA GLY A 35 -2.94 8.96 -36.98
C GLY A 35 -1.55 9.51 -37.28
N PRO A 36 -1.38 10.40 -38.27
CA PRO A 36 -0.09 11.02 -38.59
C PRO A 36 0.44 11.92 -37.47
N THR A 37 1.75 12.16 -37.40
CA THR A 37 2.33 13.12 -36.45
C THR A 37 1.67 14.49 -36.59
N GLY A 38 1.28 15.11 -35.47
CA GLY A 38 0.54 16.38 -35.47
C GLY A 38 -0.99 16.25 -35.59
N SER A 39 -1.54 15.04 -35.71
CA SER A 39 -3.01 14.81 -35.81
C SER A 39 -3.81 15.05 -34.52
N GLY A 40 -3.21 15.63 -33.47
CA GLY A 40 -3.90 15.88 -32.20
C GLY A 40 -4.02 14.68 -31.24
N LYS A 41 -3.30 13.56 -31.43
CA LYS A 41 -3.37 12.40 -30.52
C LYS A 41 -3.08 12.76 -29.06
N THR A 42 -2.04 13.56 -28.83
CA THR A 42 -1.67 14.05 -27.49
C THR A 42 -2.73 14.99 -26.91
N THR A 43 -3.47 15.71 -27.78
CA THR A 43 -4.54 16.63 -27.37
C THR A 43 -5.67 15.95 -26.63
N ILE A 44 -5.98 14.69 -26.95
CA ILE A 44 -7.00 13.90 -26.22
C ILE A 44 -6.58 13.72 -24.76
N PHE A 45 -5.31 13.41 -24.51
CA PHE A 45 -4.77 13.29 -23.16
C PHE A 45 -4.68 14.64 -22.45
N ASP A 46 -4.30 15.69 -23.18
CA ASP A 46 -4.28 17.06 -22.66
C ASP A 46 -5.68 17.53 -22.26
N ALA A 47 -6.73 17.14 -22.98
CA ALA A 47 -8.12 17.48 -22.65
C ALA A 47 -8.55 16.80 -21.34
N ILE A 48 -8.21 15.52 -21.13
CA ILE A 48 -8.47 14.83 -19.86
C ILE A 48 -7.74 15.51 -18.70
N LYS A 49 -6.45 15.82 -18.89
CA LYS A 49 -5.65 16.51 -17.87
C LYS A 49 -6.19 17.90 -17.57
N TYR A 50 -6.56 18.65 -18.60
CA TYR A 50 -7.16 19.97 -18.46
C TYR A 50 -8.49 19.89 -17.73
N ALA A 51 -9.37 18.94 -18.04
CA ALA A 51 -10.62 18.74 -17.33
C ALA A 51 -10.38 18.52 -15.84
N LEU A 52 -9.45 17.63 -15.48
CA LEU A 52 -9.15 17.28 -14.10
C LEU A 52 -8.47 18.45 -13.34
N TYR A 53 -7.37 18.99 -13.88
CA TYR A 53 -6.47 19.88 -13.13
C TYR A 53 -6.41 21.33 -13.64
N GLY A 54 -6.99 21.63 -14.80
CA GLY A 54 -7.03 22.96 -15.40
C GLY A 54 -5.78 23.36 -16.19
N GLU A 55 -4.85 22.43 -16.41
CA GLU A 55 -3.61 22.66 -17.16
C GLU A 55 -3.38 21.52 -18.18
N ALA A 56 -3.06 21.86 -19.44
CA ALA A 56 -2.59 20.91 -20.45
C ALA A 56 -1.06 20.69 -20.33
N SER A 57 -0.49 19.62 -20.91
CA SER A 57 0.91 19.22 -20.64
C SER A 57 1.99 19.90 -21.47
N GLY A 58 3.13 20.12 -20.79
CA GLY A 58 4.46 20.44 -21.31
C GLY A 58 5.18 21.49 -20.46
N GLU A 59 6.24 21.12 -19.72
CA GLU A 59 7.07 22.08 -18.94
C GLU A 59 7.61 23.25 -19.81
N ASP A 60 7.72 23.02 -21.12
CA ASP A 60 8.15 24.00 -22.13
C ASP A 60 7.02 24.89 -22.71
N ARG A 61 5.77 24.76 -22.25
CA ARG A 61 4.61 25.45 -22.86
C ARG A 61 3.83 26.35 -21.90
N LYS A 62 4.52 27.01 -20.96
CA LYS A 62 3.89 27.91 -19.96
C LYS A 62 3.12 29.12 -20.53
N ASN A 63 3.13 29.35 -21.85
CA ASN A 63 2.50 30.53 -22.48
C ASN A 63 1.66 30.23 -23.74
N ILE A 64 1.27 28.97 -24.01
CA ILE A 64 0.38 28.66 -25.13
C ILE A 64 -1.06 28.62 -24.60
N SER A 65 -1.90 29.49 -25.17
CA SER A 65 -3.35 29.48 -24.92
C SER A 65 -3.89 28.07 -25.22
N ASN A 66 -4.67 27.47 -24.30
CA ASN A 66 -5.31 26.15 -24.52
C ASN A 66 -6.41 26.19 -25.63
N PHE A 67 -6.50 27.30 -26.36
CA PHE A 67 -7.47 27.55 -27.42
C PHE A 67 -6.93 27.01 -28.75
N SER A 68 -7.82 26.47 -29.57
CA SER A 68 -7.44 26.08 -30.91
C SER A 68 -7.21 27.30 -31.81
N ASP A 69 -6.04 27.37 -32.45
CA ASP A 69 -5.75 28.38 -33.49
C ASP A 69 -6.67 28.25 -34.73
N PHE A 70 -7.38 27.12 -34.85
CA PHE A 70 -8.30 26.81 -35.95
C PHE A 70 -9.78 27.02 -35.60
N ALA A 71 -10.09 27.40 -34.35
CA ALA A 71 -11.46 27.65 -33.92
C ALA A 71 -11.98 29.01 -34.38
N ASN A 72 -13.30 29.13 -34.55
CA ASN A 72 -13.94 30.43 -34.71
C ASN A 72 -13.70 31.28 -33.45
N LEU A 73 -13.27 32.53 -33.62
CA LEU A 73 -12.96 33.48 -32.54
C LEU A 73 -14.14 33.71 -31.56
N GLU A 74 -15.35 33.32 -31.94
CA GLU A 74 -16.60 33.49 -31.17
C GLU A 74 -17.03 32.23 -30.38
N SER A 75 -16.37 31.07 -30.55
CA SER A 75 -16.78 29.82 -29.89
C SER A 75 -16.07 29.63 -28.53
N PRO A 76 -16.77 29.31 -27.42
CA PRO A 76 -16.11 29.04 -26.15
C PRO A 76 -15.31 27.72 -26.21
N SER A 77 -14.17 27.67 -25.52
CA SER A 77 -13.44 26.41 -25.35
C SER A 77 -14.04 25.65 -24.18
N THR A 78 -14.65 24.51 -24.48
CA THR A 78 -15.35 23.66 -23.51
C THR A 78 -14.65 22.31 -23.42
N VAL A 79 -14.51 21.78 -22.21
CA VAL A 79 -14.01 20.43 -21.97
C VAL A 79 -14.84 19.79 -20.86
N THR A 80 -15.50 18.69 -21.19
CA THR A 80 -16.31 17.89 -20.28
C THR A 80 -15.76 16.48 -20.22
N PHE A 81 -15.49 16.01 -19.00
CA PHE A 81 -14.94 14.68 -18.76
C PHE A 81 -15.76 13.93 -17.72
N GLU A 82 -16.27 12.76 -18.12
CA GLU A 82 -16.99 11.82 -17.27
C GLU A 82 -16.11 10.60 -16.99
N PHE A 83 -16.02 10.21 -15.72
CA PHE A 83 -15.21 9.09 -15.31
C PHE A 83 -15.82 8.34 -14.12
N LEU A 84 -15.45 7.06 -14.01
CA LEU A 84 -15.79 6.20 -12.90
C LEU A 84 -14.60 6.11 -11.93
N HIS A 85 -14.84 6.35 -10.65
CA HIS A 85 -13.85 6.16 -9.60
C HIS A 85 -14.49 5.45 -8.40
N ARG A 86 -13.93 4.30 -7.99
CA ARG A 86 -14.43 3.46 -6.88
C ARG A 86 -15.94 3.15 -6.97
N GLY A 87 -16.43 2.86 -8.17
CA GLY A 87 -17.84 2.53 -8.42
C GLY A 87 -18.79 3.73 -8.52
N VAL A 88 -18.30 4.96 -8.37
CA VAL A 88 -19.11 6.19 -8.45
C VAL A 88 -18.77 6.97 -9.73
N LYS A 89 -19.81 7.47 -10.43
CA LYS A 89 -19.68 8.28 -11.64
C LYS A 89 -19.51 9.76 -11.28
N TYR A 90 -18.57 10.42 -11.95
CA TYR A 90 -18.28 11.84 -11.76
C TYR A 90 -18.21 12.55 -13.12
N ARG A 91 -18.55 13.85 -13.13
CA ARG A 91 -18.43 14.71 -14.31
C ARG A 91 -17.75 16.03 -13.94
N ILE A 92 -16.72 16.41 -14.69
CA ILE A 92 -16.11 17.75 -14.61
C ILE A 92 -16.35 18.48 -15.91
N GLU A 93 -16.74 19.73 -15.81
CA GLU A 93 -16.93 20.64 -16.94
C GLU A 93 -16.08 21.89 -16.72
N ARG A 94 -15.28 22.27 -17.72
CA ARG A 94 -14.52 23.52 -17.77
C ARG A 94 -14.87 24.30 -19.02
N ILE A 95 -15.19 25.58 -18.84
CA ILE A 95 -15.49 26.50 -19.94
C ILE A 95 -14.55 27.70 -19.82
N SER A 96 -13.69 27.89 -20.82
CA SER A 96 -12.77 29.03 -20.90
C SER A 96 -13.35 30.12 -21.81
N SER A 97 -13.05 31.38 -21.48
CA SER A 97 -13.60 32.55 -22.16
C SER A 97 -13.06 32.75 -23.59
N TYR A 98 -13.90 33.29 -24.47
CA TYR A 98 -13.57 33.68 -25.84
C TYR A 98 -13.32 35.20 -25.96
N GLN A 99 -12.61 35.63 -27.01
CA GLN A 99 -12.36 37.05 -27.30
C GLN A 99 -13.44 37.59 -28.26
N VAL A 100 -14.33 38.49 -27.82
CA VAL A 100 -15.22 39.22 -28.76
C VAL A 100 -14.58 40.55 -29.15
N PRO A 101 -14.29 40.81 -30.44
CA PRO A 101 -13.98 42.17 -30.88
C PRO A 101 -15.25 43.03 -30.88
N LYS A 102 -15.23 44.19 -30.21
CA LYS A 102 -16.28 45.20 -30.37
C LYS A 102 -16.29 45.71 -31.82
N LYS A 103 -17.41 45.58 -32.53
CA LYS A 103 -17.74 46.49 -33.64
C LYS A 103 -18.16 47.82 -33.01
N ASP A 104 -17.28 48.81 -33.04
CA ASP A 104 -17.70 50.20 -32.86
C ASP A 104 -17.13 51.09 -33.97
N LYS A 105 -18.01 51.92 -34.53
CA LYS A 105 -17.66 52.93 -35.55
C LYS A 105 -17.03 54.10 -34.79
N ASN A 106 -15.75 54.36 -35.06
CA ASN A 106 -14.95 55.54 -34.70
C ASN A 106 -13.95 55.36 -33.56
N LEU A 107 -12.73 55.80 -33.89
CA LEU A 107 -11.62 56.28 -33.05
C LEU A 107 -10.59 55.25 -32.56
N LYS A 108 -9.36 55.56 -32.98
CA LYS A 108 -8.06 54.94 -32.68
C LYS A 108 -7.84 54.85 -31.17
N THR A 109 -7.82 53.64 -30.62
CA THR A 109 -7.01 53.24 -29.45
C THR A 109 -7.16 51.73 -29.25
N ASP A 110 -6.12 50.98 -29.65
CA ASP A 110 -6.03 49.52 -29.47
C ASP A 110 -5.82 49.16 -27.99
N LYS A 111 -6.92 49.06 -27.23
CA LYS A 111 -6.94 48.35 -25.94
C LYS A 111 -7.96 47.22 -25.99
N LYS A 112 -7.48 46.03 -26.40
CA LYS A 112 -8.21 44.77 -26.23
C LYS A 112 -8.42 44.53 -24.73
N THR A 113 -9.67 44.57 -24.27
CA THR A 113 -10.05 44.14 -22.92
C THR A 113 -11.01 42.96 -23.03
N LEU A 114 -10.55 41.78 -22.62
CA LEU A 114 -11.35 40.58 -22.35
C LEU A 114 -11.87 40.65 -20.92
N THR A 115 -13.01 40.02 -20.62
CA THR A 115 -13.10 38.95 -19.61
C THR A 115 -14.53 38.43 -19.44
N GLN A 116 -14.81 37.22 -19.89
CA GLN A 116 -15.68 36.32 -19.10
C GLN A 116 -14.75 35.46 -18.23
N LYS A 117 -15.17 35.12 -17.00
CA LYS A 117 -14.37 34.29 -16.09
C LYS A 117 -14.49 32.83 -16.50
N THR A 118 -13.37 32.09 -16.49
CA THR A 118 -13.38 30.62 -16.60
C THR A 118 -14.34 30.03 -15.57
N THR A 119 -15.30 29.23 -16.02
CA THR A 119 -16.19 28.47 -15.13
C THR A 119 -15.73 27.04 -15.06
N VAL A 120 -15.86 26.45 -13.87
CA VAL A 120 -15.60 25.03 -13.64
C VAL A 120 -16.58 24.49 -12.63
N ASN A 121 -17.17 23.35 -12.97
CA ASN A 121 -18.11 22.64 -12.13
C ASN A 121 -17.71 21.17 -12.03
N PHE A 122 -17.74 20.62 -10.82
CA PHE A 122 -17.48 19.22 -10.54
C PHE A 122 -18.71 18.57 -9.92
N TYR A 123 -19.22 17.52 -10.55
CA TYR A 123 -20.45 16.83 -10.18
C TYR A 123 -20.19 15.36 -9.83
N GLN A 124 -20.96 14.86 -8.88
CA GLN A 124 -21.17 13.43 -8.62
C GLN A 124 -22.52 13.03 -9.22
N LEU A 125 -22.55 11.93 -9.97
CA LEU A 125 -23.76 11.38 -10.59
C LEU A 125 -24.29 10.23 -9.71
N ILE A 126 -25.44 10.44 -9.05
CA ILE A 126 -26.09 9.45 -8.18
C ILE A 126 -27.49 9.19 -8.73
N ASP A 127 -27.81 7.95 -9.09
CA ASP A 127 -29.13 7.53 -9.59
C ASP A 127 -29.69 8.39 -10.76
N GLY A 128 -28.81 9.00 -11.55
CA GLY A 128 -29.18 9.89 -12.66
C GLY A 128 -29.30 11.38 -12.28
N GLU A 129 -29.17 11.73 -11.01
CA GLU A 129 -29.14 13.12 -10.53
C GLU A 129 -27.70 13.65 -10.38
N GLU A 130 -27.52 14.93 -10.72
CA GLU A 130 -26.23 15.62 -10.66
C GLU A 130 -26.08 16.41 -9.35
N LYS A 131 -25.20 15.94 -8.47
CA LYS A 131 -24.85 16.66 -7.23
C LYS A 131 -23.57 17.46 -7.43
N LEU A 132 -23.67 18.79 -7.37
CA LEU A 132 -22.50 19.68 -7.42
C LEU A 132 -21.63 19.50 -6.17
N LEU A 133 -20.38 19.06 -6.38
CA LEU A 133 -19.37 18.91 -5.32
C LEU A 133 -18.60 20.21 -5.10
N ALA A 134 -18.16 20.84 -6.19
CA ALA A 134 -17.41 22.10 -6.12
C ALA A 134 -17.62 22.95 -7.38
N SER A 135 -17.69 24.26 -7.17
CA SER A 135 -17.74 25.28 -8.22
C SER A 135 -16.74 26.38 -7.87
N ASN A 136 -15.50 26.27 -8.37
CA ASN A 136 -14.38 27.22 -8.31
C ASN A 136 -13.10 26.47 -8.69
N THR A 137 -12.20 27.04 -9.50
CA THR A 137 -10.94 26.39 -9.93
C THR A 137 -10.12 25.79 -8.80
N ARG A 138 -9.93 26.53 -7.70
CA ARG A 138 -9.12 26.05 -6.58
C ARG A 138 -9.80 24.89 -5.85
N LYS A 139 -11.08 25.04 -5.51
CA LYS A 139 -11.84 24.00 -4.80
C LYS A 139 -12.00 22.75 -5.65
N VAL A 140 -12.27 22.89 -6.94
CA VAL A 140 -12.37 21.74 -7.86
C VAL A 140 -11.04 21.01 -7.95
N ASN A 141 -9.92 21.72 -8.07
CA ASN A 141 -8.60 21.09 -8.10
C ASN A 141 -8.29 20.35 -6.78
N GLU A 142 -8.58 20.95 -5.63
CA GLU A 142 -8.42 20.33 -4.31
C GLU A 142 -9.31 19.08 -4.16
N GLU A 143 -10.60 19.15 -4.55
CA GLU A 143 -11.52 18.00 -4.53
C GLU A 143 -11.10 16.88 -5.48
N VAL A 144 -10.64 17.21 -6.68
CA VAL A 144 -10.14 16.22 -7.65
C VAL A 144 -8.86 15.55 -7.12
N GLN A 145 -7.95 16.32 -6.52
CA GLN A 145 -6.73 15.78 -5.92
C GLN A 145 -7.04 14.89 -4.70
N ASN A 146 -7.97 15.29 -3.85
CA ASN A 146 -8.42 14.48 -2.71
C ASN A 146 -9.11 13.19 -3.17
N LEU A 147 -9.94 13.27 -4.22
CA LEU A 147 -10.66 12.11 -4.77
C LEU A 147 -9.70 11.12 -5.44
N LEU A 148 -8.81 11.60 -6.31
CA LEU A 148 -7.91 10.74 -7.07
C LEU A 148 -6.66 10.33 -6.28
N GLY A 149 -6.30 11.07 -5.23
CA GLY A 149 -5.11 10.85 -4.41
C GLY A 149 -3.80 11.22 -5.11
N ILE A 150 -3.89 11.87 -6.28
CA ILE A 150 -2.73 12.24 -7.11
C ILE A 150 -2.87 13.68 -7.63
N ASP A 151 -1.75 14.40 -7.63
CA ASP A 151 -1.68 15.75 -8.17
C ASP A 151 -1.51 15.78 -9.71
N LYS A 152 -1.47 16.98 -10.28
CA LYS A 152 -1.35 17.19 -11.74
C LYS A 152 -0.05 16.62 -12.34
N ASN A 153 1.05 16.64 -11.59
CA ASN A 153 2.36 16.20 -12.05
C ASN A 153 2.38 14.66 -12.03
N GLN A 154 1.90 14.07 -10.94
CA GLN A 154 1.75 12.62 -10.76
C GLN A 154 0.80 12.03 -11.80
N PHE A 155 -0.35 12.67 -12.05
CA PHE A 155 -1.28 12.24 -13.09
C PHE A 155 -0.62 12.18 -14.47
N SER A 156 0.20 13.19 -14.79
CA SER A 156 0.90 13.25 -16.08
C SER A 156 1.94 12.12 -16.23
N GLN A 157 2.63 11.76 -15.15
CA GLN A 157 3.64 10.69 -15.14
C GLN A 157 3.02 9.29 -15.16
N ILE A 158 1.84 9.11 -14.56
CA ILE A 158 1.16 7.81 -14.44
C ILE A 158 0.31 7.50 -15.67
N VAL A 159 -0.49 8.47 -16.15
CA VAL A 159 -1.49 8.23 -17.21
C VAL A 159 -0.88 8.35 -18.61
N MET A 160 0.13 9.20 -18.76
CA MET A 160 0.90 9.30 -19.99
C MET A 160 2.26 8.70 -19.69
N ILE A 161 2.57 7.52 -20.23
CA ILE A 161 3.97 7.08 -20.29
C ILE A 161 4.64 8.09 -21.21
N ALA A 162 5.20 9.14 -20.61
CA ALA A 162 5.74 10.29 -21.33
C ALA A 162 6.77 9.77 -22.33
N GLN A 163 6.54 10.08 -23.60
CA GLN A 163 7.38 9.63 -24.70
C GLN A 163 8.82 10.12 -24.45
N GLY A 164 9.69 9.22 -23.98
CA GLY A 164 11.10 9.48 -23.67
C GLY A 164 11.50 9.40 -22.19
N ASP A 165 10.62 9.69 -21.22
CA ASP A 165 11.00 9.72 -19.80
C ASP A 165 11.10 8.32 -19.17
N PHE A 166 10.33 7.34 -19.68
CA PHE A 166 10.50 5.94 -19.26
C PHE A 166 11.88 5.38 -19.66
N SER A 167 12.41 5.82 -20.81
CA SER A 167 13.77 5.46 -21.21
C SER A 167 14.79 5.98 -20.19
N LYS A 168 14.60 7.18 -19.63
CA LYS A 168 15.48 7.73 -18.59
C LYS A 168 15.46 6.88 -17.32
N ILE A 169 14.32 6.35 -16.89
CA ILE A 169 14.21 5.43 -15.74
C ILE A 169 14.99 4.14 -16.00
N LEU A 170 14.89 3.58 -17.21
CA LEU A 170 15.60 2.37 -17.60
C LEU A 170 17.12 2.59 -17.68
N THR A 171 17.58 3.75 -18.16
CA THR A 171 19.01 4.05 -18.37
C THR A 171 19.69 4.79 -17.22
N ALA A 172 18.95 5.33 -16.24
CA ALA A 172 19.52 6.06 -15.11
C ALA A 172 20.35 5.14 -14.20
N ASP A 173 21.41 5.71 -13.63
CA ASP A 173 22.22 5.06 -12.59
C ASP A 173 21.42 4.90 -11.28
N GLY A 174 21.96 4.17 -10.30
CA GLY A 174 21.23 3.83 -9.07
C GLY A 174 20.69 5.05 -8.32
N GLY A 175 21.46 6.15 -8.27
CA GLY A 175 21.08 7.37 -7.55
C GLY A 175 20.05 8.21 -8.30
N ASP A 176 20.19 8.37 -9.62
CA ASP A 176 19.22 9.11 -10.42
C ASP A 176 17.93 8.32 -10.64
N ARG A 177 18.01 6.99 -10.71
CA ARG A 177 16.83 6.12 -10.70
C ARG A 177 16.07 6.22 -9.38
N GLU A 178 16.76 6.28 -8.24
CA GLU A 178 16.12 6.49 -6.92
C GLU A 178 15.34 7.81 -6.88
N LYS A 179 15.93 8.91 -7.37
CA LYS A 179 15.25 10.22 -7.46
C LYS A 179 14.02 10.16 -8.37
N LEU A 180 14.15 9.54 -9.55
CA LEU A 180 13.02 9.41 -10.48
C LEU A 180 11.87 8.59 -9.89
N LEU A 181 12.17 7.47 -9.23
CA LEU A 181 11.15 6.65 -8.56
C LEU A 181 10.54 7.35 -7.36
N ARG A 182 11.34 8.09 -6.59
CA ARG A 182 10.89 8.90 -5.46
C ARG A 182 9.87 9.96 -5.90
N ASN A 183 10.11 10.60 -7.04
CA ASN A 183 9.18 11.58 -7.63
C ASN A 183 7.90 10.90 -8.15
N ILE A 184 8.01 9.75 -8.82
CA ILE A 184 6.85 9.01 -9.37
C ILE A 184 5.91 8.51 -8.27
N PHE A 185 6.49 8.00 -7.17
CA PHE A 185 5.73 7.43 -6.06
C PHE A 185 5.50 8.40 -4.89
N ASN A 186 5.93 9.66 -5.04
CA ASN A 186 5.79 10.71 -4.04
C ASN A 186 6.35 10.32 -2.65
N THR A 187 7.50 9.65 -2.62
CA THR A 187 8.15 9.22 -1.36
C THR A 187 9.14 10.26 -0.81
N GLU A 188 9.09 11.48 -1.34
CA GLU A 188 9.87 12.65 -0.93
C GLU A 188 9.65 13.01 0.55
N ILE A 189 8.45 12.76 1.06
CA ILE A 189 8.10 12.96 2.48
C ILE A 189 8.99 12.15 3.43
N TYR A 190 9.44 10.95 3.01
CA TYR A 190 10.29 10.10 3.83
C TYR A 190 11.74 10.59 3.83
N GLN A 191 12.20 11.14 2.70
CA GLN A 191 13.50 11.81 2.62
C GLN A 191 13.52 13.05 3.53
N GLN A 192 12.49 13.88 3.47
CA GLN A 192 12.37 15.08 4.31
C GLN A 192 12.34 14.70 5.81
N LEU A 193 11.65 13.62 6.16
CA LEU A 193 11.66 13.09 7.53
C LEU A 193 13.07 12.65 7.94
N GLN A 194 13.79 11.92 7.09
CA GLN A 194 15.15 11.46 7.38
C GLN A 194 16.14 12.63 7.53
N GLU A 195 16.06 13.63 6.66
CA GLU A 195 16.88 14.84 6.73
C GLU A 195 16.59 15.65 7.99
N ARG A 196 15.31 15.78 8.37
CA ARG A 196 14.90 16.43 9.61
C ARG A 196 15.43 15.69 10.84
N LEU A 197 15.26 14.37 10.91
CA LEU A 197 15.78 13.56 12.02
C LEU A 197 17.30 13.70 12.14
N LYS A 198 18.03 13.69 11.01
CA LYS A 198 19.48 13.88 10.99
C LYS A 198 19.89 15.27 11.52
N ALA A 199 19.15 16.31 11.16
CA ALA A 199 19.37 17.66 11.67
C ALA A 199 19.11 17.74 13.18
N ASP A 200 17.99 17.19 13.65
CA ASP A 200 17.61 17.15 15.06
C ASP A 200 18.63 16.36 15.89
N THR A 201 19.10 15.20 15.40
CA THR A 201 20.17 14.41 16.06
C THR A 201 21.46 15.23 16.18
N SER A 202 21.91 15.86 15.08
CA SER A 202 23.13 16.67 15.11
C SER A 202 23.03 17.88 16.05
N GLN A 203 21.83 18.47 16.18
CA GLN A 203 21.59 19.56 17.12
C GLN A 203 21.65 19.07 18.57
N LEU A 204 21.00 17.93 18.87
CA LEU A 204 21.03 17.32 20.20
C LEU A 204 22.45 16.90 20.61
N GLU A 205 23.25 16.38 19.69
CA GLU A 205 24.68 16.06 19.92
C GLU A 205 25.47 17.33 20.32
N LYS A 206 25.29 18.44 19.61
CA LYS A 206 25.95 19.72 19.95
C LYS A 206 25.48 20.27 21.30
N GLU A 207 24.20 20.14 21.62
CA GLU A 207 23.66 20.55 22.92
C GLU A 207 24.19 19.67 24.05
N HIS A 208 24.33 18.37 23.82
CA HIS A 208 24.95 17.43 24.75
C HIS A 208 26.40 17.82 25.03
N GLU A 209 27.24 18.03 24.01
CA GLU A 209 28.63 18.48 24.16
C GLU A 209 28.72 19.79 24.95
N LYS A 210 27.85 20.76 24.65
CA LYS A 210 27.81 22.05 25.34
C LYS A 210 27.41 21.92 26.80
N ASN A 211 26.44 21.08 27.11
CA ASN A 211 26.01 20.83 28.50
C ASN A 211 27.08 20.08 29.28
N LEU A 212 27.78 19.13 28.66
CA LEU A 212 28.89 18.40 29.26
C LEU A 212 30.07 19.33 29.57
N ALA A 213 30.40 20.25 28.66
CA ALA A 213 31.41 21.28 28.89
C ALA A 213 31.03 22.23 30.05
N LYS A 214 29.75 22.64 30.15
CA LYS A 214 29.26 23.44 31.28
C LYS A 214 29.36 22.70 32.61
N ALA A 215 28.98 21.43 32.65
CA ALA A 215 29.08 20.59 33.84
C ALA A 215 30.54 20.44 34.30
N LYS A 216 31.47 20.19 33.36
CA LYS A 216 32.91 20.15 33.66
C LYS A 216 33.44 21.45 34.26
N ASN A 217 33.07 22.60 33.68
CA ASN A 217 33.50 23.90 34.21
C ASN A 217 32.93 24.18 35.60
N ALA A 218 31.65 23.90 35.83
CA ALA A 218 31.02 24.10 37.14
C ALA A 218 31.64 23.22 38.24
N LEU A 219 32.04 22.00 37.90
CA LEU A 219 32.73 21.08 38.81
C LEU A 219 34.18 21.49 39.11
N GLN A 220 34.86 22.18 38.18
CA GLN A 220 36.22 22.71 38.40
C GLN A 220 36.25 23.91 39.37
N ASP A 221 35.15 24.67 39.46
CA ASP A 221 35.04 25.83 40.36
C ASP A 221 34.74 25.45 41.82
N ILE A 222 34.50 24.17 42.12
CA ILE A 222 34.26 23.69 43.49
C ILE A 222 35.61 23.57 44.22
N ASN A 223 35.82 24.44 45.21
CA ASN A 223 37.04 24.45 46.01
C ASN A 223 37.00 23.35 47.09
N LEU A 224 37.71 22.25 46.87
CA LEU A 224 37.77 21.10 47.78
C LEU A 224 38.96 21.26 48.74
N ASN A 225 38.68 21.31 50.05
CA ASN A 225 39.69 21.50 51.09
C ASN A 225 40.48 20.22 51.44
N ASP A 226 40.11 19.06 50.88
CA ASP A 226 40.71 17.75 51.19
C ASP A 226 41.31 17.10 49.93
N GLN A 227 42.59 16.73 50.00
CA GLN A 227 43.40 16.38 48.83
C GLN A 227 43.03 15.00 48.27
N GLU A 228 42.57 14.09 49.12
CA GLU A 228 42.12 12.74 48.75
C GLU A 228 40.74 12.74 48.05
N GLN A 229 39.94 13.79 48.28
CA GLN A 229 38.62 13.99 47.66
C GLN A 229 38.73 14.68 46.30
N SER A 230 39.71 15.58 46.14
CA SER A 230 40.04 16.23 44.87
C SER A 230 40.42 15.23 43.78
N ASP A 231 41.20 14.19 44.13
CA ASP A 231 41.64 13.16 43.19
C ASP A 231 40.49 12.26 42.70
N LYS A 232 39.49 11.96 43.55
CA LYS A 232 38.28 11.19 43.16
C LYS A 232 37.37 11.98 42.21
N VAL A 233 37.19 13.28 42.45
CA VAL A 233 36.40 14.15 41.57
C VAL A 233 37.06 14.30 40.19
N LEU A 234 38.39 14.34 40.13
CA LEU A 234 39.16 14.32 38.88
C LEU A 234 39.04 12.99 38.11
N GLU A 235 38.92 11.85 38.80
CA GLU A 235 38.66 10.54 38.20
C GLU A 235 37.27 10.48 37.54
N TYR A 236 36.25 11.00 38.21
CA TYR A 236 34.88 11.08 37.66
C TYR A 236 34.75 12.05 36.47
N LEU A 237 35.55 13.12 36.44
CA LEU A 237 35.55 14.12 35.36
C LEU A 237 36.13 13.60 34.04
N ASN A 238 36.96 12.54 34.07
CA ASN A 238 37.64 12.01 32.90
C ASN A 238 36.82 11.00 32.09
N ASN A 239 35.62 10.60 32.56
CA ASN A 239 34.86 9.51 31.96
C ASN A 239 33.40 9.94 31.71
N GLU A 240 33.05 10.27 30.46
CA GLU A 240 31.77 10.92 30.09
C GLU A 240 30.51 10.12 30.47
N LYS A 241 30.61 8.79 30.52
CA LYS A 241 29.47 7.91 30.86
C LYS A 241 29.18 7.83 32.36
N THR A 242 30.14 8.17 33.23
CA THR A 242 29.98 8.05 34.68
C THR A 242 29.50 9.34 35.34
N ILE A 243 29.59 10.49 34.65
CA ILE A 243 29.12 11.77 35.19
C ILE A 243 27.63 11.70 35.56
N LEU A 244 26.80 11.15 34.68
CA LEU A 244 25.36 11.00 34.92
C LEU A 244 25.03 10.00 36.04
N SER A 245 25.85 8.95 36.22
CA SER A 245 25.60 7.92 37.24
C SER A 245 26.00 8.33 38.65
N HIS A 246 26.84 9.36 38.80
CA HIS A 246 27.33 9.84 40.10
C HIS A 246 26.79 11.24 40.46
N LEU A 247 25.84 11.79 39.71
CA LEU A 247 25.21 13.09 40.02
C LEU A 247 24.53 13.10 41.40
N ASP A 248 23.87 12.00 41.78
CA ASP A 248 23.22 11.87 43.09
C ASP A 248 24.23 11.81 44.24
N GLU A 249 25.37 11.14 44.02
CA GLU A 249 26.49 11.10 44.99
C GLU A 249 27.16 12.48 45.13
N ILE A 250 27.28 13.24 44.03
CA ILE A 250 27.78 14.62 44.07
C ILE A 250 26.78 15.54 44.76
N HIS A 251 25.47 15.39 44.49
CA HIS A 251 24.43 16.21 45.11
C HIS A 251 24.35 15.99 46.63
N THR A 252 24.34 14.73 47.06
CA THR A 252 24.35 14.37 48.50
C THR A 252 25.59 14.91 49.21
N PHE A 253 26.75 14.88 48.56
CA PHE A 253 27.98 15.49 49.10
C PHE A 253 27.89 17.02 49.25
N ILE A 254 27.34 17.71 48.24
CA ILE A 254 27.13 19.18 48.30
C ILE A 254 26.15 19.54 49.43
N GLU A 255 25.09 18.75 49.62
CA GLU A 255 24.13 18.95 50.72
C GLU A 255 24.79 18.77 52.09
N GLU A 256 25.65 17.76 52.26
CA GLU A 256 26.37 17.54 53.51
C GLU A 256 27.29 18.72 53.86
N GLN A 257 28.07 19.23 52.89
CA GLN A 257 28.94 20.40 53.03
C GLN A 257 28.15 21.69 53.35
N ASN A 258 27.02 21.91 52.68
CA ASN A 258 26.15 23.05 52.99
C ASN A 258 25.55 22.93 54.40
N SER A 259 25.27 21.71 54.87
CA SER A 259 24.78 21.49 56.24
C SER A 259 25.84 21.83 57.30
N THR A 260 27.12 21.51 57.06
CA THR A 260 28.22 21.83 57.97
C THR A 260 28.52 23.33 57.99
N LEU A 261 28.55 23.99 56.82
CA LEU A 261 28.69 25.44 56.76
C LEU A 261 27.52 26.16 57.45
N ASN A 262 26.27 25.71 57.25
CA ASN A 262 25.11 26.30 57.90
C ASN A 262 25.17 26.16 59.43
N LYS A 263 25.67 25.03 59.95
CA LYS A 263 25.92 24.84 61.39
C LYS A 263 26.99 25.80 61.91
N GLU A 264 28.06 26.05 61.16
CA GLU A 264 29.08 27.05 61.52
C GLU A 264 28.51 28.46 61.54
N VAL A 265 27.75 28.85 60.52
CA VAL A 265 27.09 30.17 60.42
C VAL A 265 26.13 30.37 61.60
N GLN A 266 25.29 29.39 61.93
CA GLN A 266 24.41 29.46 63.10
C GLN A 266 25.20 29.59 64.42
N SER A 267 26.34 28.91 64.53
CA SER A 267 27.20 29.02 65.71
C SER A 267 27.82 30.42 65.84
N LEU A 268 28.20 31.04 64.72
CA LEU A 268 28.75 32.40 64.67
C LEU A 268 27.68 33.44 64.95
N ASP A 269 26.48 33.31 64.40
CA ASP A 269 25.34 34.18 64.72
C ASP A 269 24.99 34.13 66.20
N SER A 270 24.98 32.94 66.81
CA SER A 270 24.75 32.82 68.26
C SER A 270 25.83 33.53 69.09
N LYS A 271 27.09 33.54 68.63
CA LYS A 271 28.19 34.29 69.26
C LYS A 271 28.03 35.80 69.06
N THR A 272 27.61 36.23 67.88
CA THR A 272 27.34 37.63 67.55
C THR A 272 26.20 38.20 68.38
N ILE A 273 25.10 37.45 68.54
CA ILE A 273 23.97 37.82 69.41
C ILE A 273 24.42 37.95 70.87
N LYS A 274 25.22 36.99 71.38
CA LYS A 274 25.78 37.04 72.74
C LYS A 274 26.69 38.27 72.95
N LEU A 275 27.52 38.61 71.95
CA LEU A 275 28.37 39.80 71.98
C LEU A 275 27.56 41.09 71.93
N SER A 276 26.51 41.15 71.10
CA SER A 276 25.60 42.30 71.02
C SER A 276 24.88 42.53 72.34
N ASN A 277 24.30 41.48 72.93
CA ASN A 277 23.64 41.56 74.24
C ASN A 277 24.60 42.03 75.34
N ARG A 278 25.87 41.62 75.28
CA ARG A 278 26.91 42.05 76.23
C ARG A 278 27.33 43.51 76.01
N LYS A 279 27.39 43.97 74.75
CA LYS A 279 27.61 45.37 74.40
C LYS A 279 26.46 46.25 74.93
N ASP A 280 25.21 45.87 74.69
CA ASP A 280 24.04 46.62 75.15
C ASP A 280 23.97 46.71 76.68
N ALA A 281 24.32 45.63 77.38
CA ALA A 281 24.43 45.63 78.84
C ALA A 281 25.54 46.57 79.35
N LEU A 282 26.70 46.61 78.69
CA LEU A 282 27.79 47.55 79.01
C LEU A 282 27.40 49.00 78.74
N THR A 283 26.67 49.27 77.66
CA THR A 283 26.13 50.61 77.34
C THR A 283 25.14 51.09 78.39
N ARG A 284 24.23 50.22 78.87
CA ARG A 284 23.34 50.54 80.00
C ARG A 284 24.11 50.85 81.29
N ASN A 285 25.14 50.06 81.60
CA ASN A 285 25.97 50.28 82.80
C ASN A 285 26.77 51.59 82.74
N LEU A 286 27.26 52.00 81.55
CA LEU A 286 27.92 53.29 81.36
C LEU A 286 26.95 54.47 81.54
N ALA A 287 25.74 54.38 80.98
CA ALA A 287 24.69 55.38 81.19
C ALA A 287 24.30 55.50 82.68
N GLN A 288 24.29 54.38 83.40
CA GLN A 288 24.00 54.35 84.84
C GLN A 288 25.14 54.94 85.69
N LEU A 289 26.40 54.78 85.29
CA LEU A 289 27.55 55.43 85.94
C LEU A 289 27.58 56.95 85.73
N GLU A 290 27.21 57.44 84.56
CA GLU A 290 27.06 58.88 84.28
C GLU A 290 25.90 59.50 85.07
N SER A 291 24.78 58.77 85.17
CA SER A 291 23.64 59.12 86.03
C SER A 291 24.02 59.21 87.51
N ASN A 292 24.76 58.21 88.03
CA ASN A 292 25.20 58.18 89.42
C ASN A 292 26.17 59.34 89.78
N ARG A 293 26.92 59.86 88.80
CA ARG A 293 27.79 61.02 88.98
C ARG A 293 26.99 62.32 89.17
N LYS A 294 25.89 62.50 88.43
CA LYS A 294 24.95 63.62 88.59
C LYS A 294 24.14 63.54 89.88
N ILE A 295 23.77 62.33 90.31
CA ILE A 295 23.02 62.08 91.55
C ILE A 295 23.87 62.43 92.78
N LYS A 296 25.20 62.24 92.75
CA LYS A 296 26.10 62.61 93.86
C LYS A 296 26.12 64.11 94.16
N ASP A 297 25.93 64.95 93.15
CA ASP A 297 25.86 66.42 93.29
C ASP A 297 24.45 66.90 93.71
N GLN A 298 23.40 66.08 93.52
CA GLN A 298 22.00 66.37 93.88
C GLN A 298 21.57 65.78 95.23
N ILE A 299 22.30 64.80 95.78
CA ILE A 299 22.01 64.14 97.07
C ILE A 299 22.19 65.09 98.27
N SER A 300 22.96 66.18 98.18
CA SER A 300 23.01 67.18 99.27
C SER A 300 21.72 68.03 99.36
N ALA A 301 20.91 68.06 98.30
CA ALA A 301 19.68 68.86 98.21
C ALA A 301 18.39 68.05 98.44
N CYS A 302 18.42 66.71 98.33
CA CYS A 302 17.21 65.87 98.38
C CYS A 302 16.91 65.21 99.73
N ASN A 303 17.77 65.36 100.75
CA ASN A 303 17.48 64.86 102.11
C ASN A 303 16.34 65.63 102.83
N GLU A 304 15.87 66.74 102.25
CA GLU A 304 14.74 67.53 102.77
C GLU A 304 13.37 67.10 102.17
N TYR A 305 13.36 66.29 101.10
CA TYR A 305 12.15 65.92 100.34
C TYR A 305 11.59 64.52 100.67
N LEU A 306 12.34 63.74 101.48
CA LEU A 306 12.05 62.32 101.72
C LEU A 306 10.99 62.06 102.81
N ASP A 307 10.61 63.08 103.58
CA ASP A 307 9.58 62.94 104.63
C ASP A 307 8.13 63.00 104.09
N LEU A 308 7.92 63.37 102.81
CA LEU A 308 6.58 63.72 102.30
C LEU A 308 5.86 62.63 101.48
N HIS A 309 6.53 61.60 100.94
CA HIS A 309 5.95 60.73 99.89
C HIS A 309 5.74 59.25 100.22
N LYS A 310 5.75 58.88 101.49
CA LYS A 310 5.44 57.53 101.99
C LYS A 310 4.07 56.93 101.57
N PRO A 311 2.98 57.68 101.29
CA PRO A 311 1.66 57.07 101.01
C PRO A 311 1.44 56.57 99.57
N ILE A 312 2.33 56.86 98.62
CA ILE A 312 2.14 56.50 97.19
C ILE A 312 2.57 55.05 96.90
N LEU A 313 3.39 54.45 97.77
CA LEU A 313 3.91 53.09 97.61
C LEU A 313 2.81 52.02 97.81
N ASP A 314 1.93 52.24 98.78
CA ASP A 314 0.88 51.29 99.19
C ASP A 314 -0.18 51.09 98.09
N GLN A 315 -0.36 52.07 97.20
CA GLN A 315 -1.32 51.97 96.09
C GLN A 315 -0.82 51.05 94.95
N LYS A 316 0.50 50.96 94.74
CA LYS A 316 1.09 50.17 93.63
C LYS A 316 1.18 48.67 93.94
N GLU A 317 1.19 48.30 95.21
CA GLU A 317 1.26 46.90 95.65
C GLU A 317 -0.07 46.14 95.43
N SER A 318 -1.20 46.85 95.50
CA SER A 318 -2.54 46.27 95.25
C SER A 318 -2.75 45.81 93.79
N ALA A 319 -2.21 46.55 92.81
CA ALA A 319 -2.33 46.23 91.38
C ALA A 319 -1.46 45.05 90.93
N TYR A 320 -0.39 44.73 91.68
CA TYR A 320 0.51 43.61 91.38
C TYR A 320 -0.10 42.24 91.77
N LEU A 321 -0.91 42.21 92.84
CA LEU A 321 -1.53 40.98 93.34
C LEU A 321 -2.70 40.48 92.47
N GLU A 322 -3.38 41.35 91.72
CA GLU A 322 -4.41 40.96 90.75
C GLU A 322 -3.82 40.33 89.48
N ALA A 323 -2.68 40.83 88.99
CA ALA A 323 -2.02 40.29 87.79
C ALA A 323 -1.49 38.86 87.97
N LYS A 324 -1.12 38.47 89.20
CA LYS A 324 -0.58 37.14 89.54
C LYS A 324 -1.64 36.02 89.53
N LYS A 325 -2.93 36.36 89.60
CA LYS A 325 -4.03 35.38 89.63
C LYS A 325 -4.28 34.71 88.26
N ASN A 326 -3.87 35.34 87.16
CA ASN A 326 -4.14 34.87 85.79
C ASN A 326 -2.98 34.07 85.16
N GLU A 327 -1.87 33.86 85.87
CA GLU A 327 -0.66 33.20 85.34
C GLU A 327 -0.87 31.70 85.09
N SER A 328 -1.65 31.01 85.94
CA SER A 328 -1.95 29.58 85.81
C SER A 328 -2.95 29.22 84.70
N GLU A 329 -3.80 30.17 84.30
CA GLU A 329 -4.75 30.01 83.19
C GLU A 329 -4.04 30.23 81.84
N ILE A 330 -3.09 31.17 81.79
CA ILE A 330 -2.25 31.43 80.60
C ILE A 330 -1.33 30.23 80.30
N GLU A 331 -0.78 29.54 81.30
CA GLU A 331 0.05 28.33 81.08
C GLU A 331 -0.77 27.13 80.54
N LYS A 332 -2.00 26.92 81.01
CA LYS A 332 -2.89 25.88 80.48
C LYS A 332 -3.29 26.16 79.03
N LEU A 333 -3.70 27.41 78.74
CA LEU A 333 -4.03 27.83 77.37
C LEU A 333 -2.83 27.70 76.43
N ARG A 334 -1.60 27.98 76.88
CA ARG A 334 -0.37 27.76 76.09
C ARG A 334 -0.10 26.26 75.83
N SER A 335 -0.34 25.38 76.81
CA SER A 335 -0.21 23.94 76.62
C SER A 335 -1.26 23.35 75.68
N ASP A 336 -2.46 23.93 75.63
CA ASP A 336 -3.52 23.45 74.75
C ASP A 336 -3.35 24.00 73.33
N ILE A 337 -2.79 25.21 73.16
CA ILE A 337 -2.36 25.74 71.87
C ILE A 337 -1.31 24.83 71.20
N THR A 338 -0.27 24.40 71.92
CA THR A 338 0.78 23.53 71.32
C THR A 338 0.26 22.15 70.93
N LYS A 339 -0.72 21.59 71.65
CA LYS A 339 -1.38 20.33 71.29
C LYS A 339 -2.30 20.49 70.07
N LEU A 340 -2.96 21.65 69.93
CA LEU A 340 -3.78 21.97 68.76
C LEU A 340 -2.91 22.22 67.53
N GLU A 341 -1.75 22.88 67.68
CA GLU A 341 -0.76 23.06 66.61
C GLU A 341 -0.22 21.71 66.10
N ASP A 342 0.18 20.77 66.99
CA ASP A 342 0.61 19.41 66.59
C ASP A 342 -0.52 18.60 65.91
N LYS A 343 -1.80 18.83 66.29
CA LYS A 343 -2.94 18.23 65.59
C LYS A 343 -3.15 18.81 64.19
N ILE A 344 -2.97 20.12 64.02
CA ILE A 344 -3.09 20.80 62.72
C ILE A 344 -1.97 20.33 61.78
N ASP A 345 -0.73 20.26 62.25
CA ASP A 345 0.41 19.79 61.44
C ASP A 345 0.23 18.34 60.96
N ARG A 346 -0.33 17.46 61.81
CA ARG A 346 -0.65 16.06 61.43
C ARG A 346 -1.78 15.97 60.42
N TYR A 347 -2.81 16.82 60.56
CA TYR A 347 -3.91 16.90 59.62
C TYR A 347 -3.43 17.40 58.24
N ASP A 348 -2.63 18.47 58.21
CA ASP A 348 -2.08 19.02 56.97
C ASP A 348 -1.17 17.99 56.27
N SER A 349 -0.30 17.30 57.02
CA SER A 349 0.53 16.21 56.49
C SER A 349 -0.28 15.03 55.94
N ALA A 350 -1.38 14.65 56.60
CA ALA A 350 -2.26 13.58 56.13
C ALA A 350 -3.05 14.01 54.88
N SER A 351 -3.51 15.26 54.83
CA SER A 351 -4.23 15.85 53.70
C SER A 351 -3.35 15.90 52.43
N GLU A 352 -2.10 16.37 52.54
CA GLU A 352 -1.16 16.39 51.41
C GLU A 352 -0.85 14.98 50.87
N LYS A 353 -0.75 13.98 51.75
CA LYS A 353 -0.56 12.58 51.37
C LYS A 353 -1.79 12.00 50.66
N VAL A 354 -3.00 12.34 51.11
CA VAL A 354 -4.24 11.94 50.42
C VAL A 354 -4.29 12.55 49.04
N GLU A 355 -4.02 13.86 48.91
CA GLU A 355 -4.08 14.57 47.64
C GLU A 355 -3.05 14.02 46.63
N SER A 356 -1.82 13.71 47.07
CA SER A 356 -0.81 13.09 46.21
C SER A 356 -1.16 11.66 45.77
N ILE A 357 -1.71 10.82 46.65
CA ILE A 357 -2.14 9.45 46.30
C ILE A 357 -3.35 9.47 45.36
N GLU A 358 -4.31 10.38 45.55
CA GLU A 358 -5.45 10.54 44.65
C GLU A 358 -5.02 10.98 43.24
N LEU A 359 -3.99 11.84 43.16
CA LEU A 359 -3.41 12.26 41.89
C LEU A 359 -2.68 11.09 41.19
N GLU A 360 -1.91 10.29 41.93
CA GLU A 360 -1.29 9.05 41.40
C GLU A 360 -2.34 8.05 40.91
N ILE A 361 -3.41 7.79 41.68
CA ILE A 361 -4.51 6.91 41.28
C ILE A 361 -5.14 7.37 39.95
N SER A 362 -5.42 8.67 39.82
CA SER A 362 -5.98 9.26 38.60
C SER A 362 -5.07 9.05 37.38
N THR A 363 -3.75 9.20 37.55
CA THR A 363 -2.78 8.95 36.48
C THR A 363 -2.72 7.47 36.07
N LEU A 364 -2.75 6.56 37.04
CA LEU A 364 -2.74 5.11 36.80
C LEU A 364 -4.03 4.65 36.11
N ASP A 365 -5.20 5.15 36.52
CA ASP A 365 -6.48 4.87 35.87
C ASP A 365 -6.48 5.32 34.41
N SER A 366 -5.90 6.50 34.13
CA SER A 366 -5.76 7.02 32.77
C SER A 366 -4.87 6.13 31.90
N GLN A 367 -3.74 5.66 32.43
CA GLN A 367 -2.84 4.73 31.73
C GLN A 367 -3.51 3.37 31.48
N LEU A 368 -4.24 2.85 32.47
CA LEU A 368 -4.94 1.57 32.40
C LEU A 368 -6.07 1.62 31.35
N LEU A 369 -6.80 2.74 31.27
CA LEU A 369 -7.79 2.99 30.22
C LEU A 369 -7.17 3.00 28.83
N GLU A 370 -6.00 3.63 28.66
CA GLU A 370 -5.28 3.70 27.39
C GLU A 370 -4.81 2.32 26.92
N HIS A 371 -4.18 1.53 27.80
CA HIS A 371 -3.77 0.17 27.47
C HIS A 371 -4.96 -0.76 27.16
N LYS A 372 -6.10 -0.61 27.86
CA LYS A 372 -7.33 -1.35 27.53
C LYS A 372 -7.85 -1.01 26.13
N LYS A 373 -7.80 0.26 25.71
CA LYS A 373 -8.14 0.66 24.33
C LYS A 373 -7.16 0.09 23.31
N GLN A 374 -5.87 0.04 23.64
CA GLN A 374 -4.86 -0.59 22.78
C GLN A 374 -5.14 -2.08 22.58
N ILE A 375 -5.52 -2.82 23.63
CA ILE A 375 -5.94 -4.23 23.52
C ILE A 375 -7.15 -4.37 22.59
N GLU A 376 -8.18 -3.54 22.76
CA GLU A 376 -9.38 -3.60 21.91
C GLU A 376 -9.06 -3.37 20.43
N LEU A 377 -8.14 -2.44 20.14
CA LEU A 377 -7.63 -2.18 18.80
C LEU A 377 -6.82 -3.37 18.25
N LEU A 378 -5.95 -3.97 19.06
CA LEU A 378 -5.15 -5.15 18.69
C LEU A 378 -6.04 -6.37 18.44
N ASP A 379 -7.10 -6.56 19.22
CA ASP A 379 -8.09 -7.61 19.03
C ASP A 379 -8.82 -7.47 17.70
N LYS A 380 -9.25 -6.25 17.38
CA LYS A 380 -9.85 -5.96 16.08
C LYS A 380 -8.87 -6.27 14.93
N LYS A 381 -7.62 -5.80 15.02
CA LYS A 381 -6.58 -6.11 14.02
C LYS A 381 -6.29 -7.61 13.93
N SER A 382 -6.25 -8.34 15.04
CA SER A 382 -6.04 -9.78 15.07
C SER A 382 -7.17 -10.50 14.32
N THR A 383 -8.43 -10.19 14.63
CA THR A 383 -9.58 -10.80 13.95
C THR A 383 -9.62 -10.48 12.45
N GLU A 384 -9.38 -9.23 12.05
CA GLU A 384 -9.27 -8.83 10.64
C GLU A 384 -8.14 -9.59 9.94
N THR A 385 -6.96 -9.70 10.56
CA THR A 385 -5.83 -10.43 9.98
C THR A 385 -6.10 -11.94 9.89
N GLN A 386 -6.77 -12.53 10.89
CA GLN A 386 -7.17 -13.94 10.90
C GLN A 386 -8.16 -14.26 9.78
N THR A 387 -9.15 -13.39 9.56
CA THR A 387 -10.11 -13.57 8.46
C THR A 387 -9.44 -13.47 7.09
N LEU A 388 -8.50 -12.53 6.94
CA LEU A 388 -7.70 -12.41 5.72
C LEU A 388 -6.83 -13.65 5.49
N GLN A 389 -6.17 -14.16 6.53
CA GLN A 389 -5.34 -15.37 6.47
C GLN A 389 -6.16 -16.59 6.03
N ASN A 390 -7.35 -16.78 6.61
CA ASN A 390 -8.24 -17.88 6.24
C ASN A 390 -8.69 -17.77 4.78
N GLY A 391 -9.08 -16.57 4.33
CA GLY A 391 -9.47 -16.34 2.93
C GLY A 391 -8.31 -16.59 1.94
N LEU A 392 -7.07 -16.25 2.32
CA LEU A 392 -5.89 -16.56 1.52
C LEU A 392 -5.59 -18.07 1.48
N LYS A 393 -5.73 -18.79 2.60
CA LYS A 393 -5.56 -20.25 2.64
C LYS A 393 -6.60 -20.99 1.79
N GLU A 394 -7.87 -20.58 1.85
CA GLU A 394 -8.91 -21.12 0.98
C GLU A 394 -8.61 -20.86 -0.50
N LYS A 395 -8.16 -19.66 -0.86
CA LYS A 395 -7.76 -19.34 -2.23
C LYS A 395 -6.56 -20.18 -2.68
N LYS A 396 -5.58 -20.45 -1.79
CA LYS A 396 -4.46 -21.34 -2.08
C LYS A 396 -4.93 -22.77 -2.37
N GLN A 397 -5.83 -23.31 -1.55
CA GLN A 397 -6.37 -24.66 -1.74
C GLN A 397 -7.10 -24.79 -3.09
N ARG A 398 -7.92 -23.80 -3.46
CA ARG A 398 -8.60 -23.77 -4.77
C ARG A 398 -7.62 -23.75 -5.95
N LEU A 399 -6.53 -22.99 -5.83
CA LEU A 399 -5.48 -22.95 -6.86
C LEU A 399 -4.73 -24.28 -6.95
N GLU A 400 -4.55 -25.00 -5.85
CA GLU A 400 -3.94 -26.33 -5.83
C GLU A 400 -4.83 -27.38 -6.51
N GLU A 401 -6.13 -27.35 -6.25
CA GLU A 401 -7.12 -28.17 -6.97
C GLU A 401 -7.14 -27.85 -8.46
N ASN A 402 -7.04 -26.57 -8.84
CA ASN A 402 -6.94 -26.15 -10.23
C ASN A 402 -5.64 -26.62 -10.89
N SER A 403 -4.52 -26.67 -10.16
CA SER A 403 -3.26 -27.23 -10.67
C SER A 403 -3.38 -28.72 -11.01
N ASN A 404 -4.11 -29.50 -10.19
CA ASN A 404 -4.34 -30.92 -10.48
C ASN A 404 -5.29 -31.09 -11.68
N LYS A 405 -6.29 -30.21 -11.84
CA LYS A 405 -7.14 -30.19 -13.04
C LYS A 405 -6.34 -29.83 -14.29
N LEU A 406 -5.39 -28.91 -14.17
CA LEU A 406 -4.52 -28.50 -15.27
C LEU A 406 -3.69 -29.66 -15.82
N THR A 407 -3.10 -30.48 -14.94
CA THR A 407 -2.34 -31.66 -15.37
C THR A 407 -3.19 -32.68 -16.13
N GLU A 408 -4.46 -32.83 -15.73
CA GLU A 408 -5.38 -33.73 -16.41
C GLU A 408 -5.83 -33.17 -17.78
N ILE A 409 -6.12 -31.87 -17.84
CA ILE A 409 -6.43 -31.17 -19.10
C ILE A 409 -5.24 -31.24 -20.07
N ASP A 410 -4.01 -31.07 -19.59
CA ASP A 410 -2.80 -31.18 -20.42
C ASP A 410 -2.61 -32.56 -21.02
N ARG A 411 -2.86 -33.61 -20.23
CA ARG A 411 -2.83 -34.98 -20.71
C ARG A 411 -3.85 -35.20 -21.82
N LEU A 412 -5.10 -34.76 -21.60
CA LEU A 412 -6.18 -34.89 -22.58
C LEU A 412 -5.91 -34.11 -23.88
N ILE A 413 -5.44 -32.86 -23.79
CA ILE A 413 -5.06 -32.07 -24.97
C ILE A 413 -3.99 -32.81 -25.79
N SER A 414 -2.96 -33.34 -25.13
CA SER A 414 -1.89 -34.08 -25.81
C SER A 414 -2.41 -35.32 -26.54
N GLU A 415 -3.31 -36.07 -25.92
CA GLU A 415 -3.95 -37.26 -26.52
C GLU A 415 -4.87 -36.90 -27.69
N ILE A 416 -5.63 -35.80 -27.58
CA ILE A 416 -6.46 -35.29 -28.68
C ILE A 416 -5.58 -34.82 -29.84
N GLU A 417 -4.52 -34.05 -29.60
CA GLU A 417 -3.59 -33.59 -30.64
C GLU A 417 -2.92 -34.75 -31.38
N GLN A 418 -2.54 -35.81 -30.65
CA GLN A 418 -2.00 -37.03 -31.25
C GLN A 418 -3.05 -37.71 -32.15
N THR A 419 -4.31 -37.77 -31.70
CA THR A 419 -5.42 -38.33 -32.49
C THR A 419 -5.70 -37.50 -33.74
N VAL A 420 -5.67 -36.17 -33.64
CA VAL A 420 -5.79 -35.24 -34.78
C VAL A 420 -4.67 -35.45 -35.78
N LYS A 421 -3.44 -35.69 -35.31
CA LYS A 421 -2.30 -35.99 -36.18
C LYS A 421 -2.49 -37.31 -36.93
N ARG A 422 -2.97 -38.37 -36.25
CA ARG A 422 -3.30 -39.66 -36.88
C ARG A 422 -4.38 -39.50 -37.95
N LYS A 423 -5.43 -38.71 -37.69
CA LYS A 423 -6.47 -38.41 -38.69
C LYS A 423 -5.90 -37.72 -39.93
N LYS A 424 -5.03 -36.72 -39.75
CA LYS A 424 -4.36 -36.03 -40.87
C LYS A 424 -3.49 -36.97 -41.71
N ASN A 425 -2.78 -37.91 -41.07
CA ASN A 425 -1.99 -38.92 -41.79
C ASN A 425 -2.89 -39.87 -42.59
N ALA A 426 -3.95 -40.39 -41.97
CA ALA A 426 -4.91 -41.27 -42.65
C ALA A 426 -5.58 -40.57 -43.85
N ASP A 427 -5.96 -39.29 -43.71
CA ASP A 427 -6.55 -38.52 -44.82
C ASP A 427 -5.54 -38.25 -45.95
N ALA A 428 -4.26 -38.06 -45.63
CA ALA A 428 -3.19 -37.93 -46.62
C ALA A 428 -2.95 -39.25 -47.38
N ASP A 429 -2.87 -40.37 -46.65
CA ASP A 429 -2.70 -41.70 -47.24
C ASP A 429 -3.92 -42.11 -48.08
N LEU A 430 -5.14 -41.72 -47.68
CA LEU A 430 -6.35 -41.92 -48.47
C LEU A 430 -6.30 -41.14 -49.79
N LYS A 431 -5.74 -39.93 -49.78
CA LYS A 431 -5.58 -39.12 -50.99
C LYS A 431 -4.56 -39.76 -51.93
N GLU A 432 -3.40 -40.19 -51.42
CA GLU A 432 -2.37 -40.91 -52.17
C GLU A 432 -2.93 -42.19 -52.79
N LEU A 433 -3.68 -43.00 -52.01
CA LEU A 433 -4.35 -44.21 -52.50
C LEU A 433 -5.33 -43.91 -53.64
N LYS A 434 -6.14 -42.84 -53.54
CA LYS A 434 -7.07 -42.46 -54.60
C LYS A 434 -6.35 -42.06 -55.88
N GLU A 435 -5.25 -41.31 -55.78
CA GLU A 435 -4.42 -40.92 -56.93
C GLU A 435 -3.83 -42.16 -57.62
N GLU A 436 -3.34 -43.14 -56.85
CA GLU A 436 -2.81 -44.39 -57.37
C GLU A 436 -3.87 -45.30 -58.00
N GLN A 437 -5.09 -45.33 -57.44
CA GLN A 437 -6.22 -46.07 -58.01
C GLN A 437 -6.66 -45.50 -59.35
N VAL A 438 -6.72 -44.16 -59.47
CA VAL A 438 -7.02 -43.50 -60.75
C VAL A 438 -5.95 -43.83 -61.79
N ALA A 439 -4.66 -43.75 -61.42
CA ALA A 439 -3.57 -44.12 -62.31
C ALA A 439 -3.60 -45.60 -62.75
N LEU A 440 -4.00 -46.50 -61.84
CA LEU A 440 -4.20 -47.91 -62.15
C LEU A 440 -5.36 -48.14 -63.13
N GLU A 441 -6.47 -47.42 -62.94
CA GLU A 441 -7.64 -47.48 -63.82
C GLU A 441 -7.31 -46.98 -65.23
N GLU A 442 -6.59 -45.86 -65.36
CA GLU A 442 -6.08 -45.36 -66.63
C GLU A 442 -5.18 -46.39 -67.36
N LEU A 443 -4.27 -47.04 -66.63
CA LEU A 443 -3.42 -48.10 -67.19
C LEU A 443 -4.23 -49.33 -67.57
N SER A 444 -5.30 -49.64 -66.83
CA SER A 444 -6.22 -50.73 -67.16
C SER A 444 -6.94 -50.49 -68.49
N VAL A 445 -7.43 -49.26 -68.71
CA VAL A 445 -8.06 -48.84 -69.97
C VAL A 445 -7.06 -48.92 -71.12
N LYS A 446 -5.84 -48.36 -70.95
CA LYS A 446 -4.77 -48.44 -71.96
C LYS A 446 -4.37 -49.88 -72.30
N TYR A 447 -4.30 -50.75 -71.29
CA TYR A 447 -4.01 -52.17 -71.48
C TYR A 447 -5.10 -52.87 -72.28
N ASN A 448 -6.38 -52.66 -71.93
CA ASN A 448 -7.50 -53.28 -72.64
C ASN A 448 -7.53 -52.86 -74.11
N HIS A 449 -7.33 -51.56 -74.38
CA HIS A 449 -7.25 -51.05 -75.75
C HIS A 449 -6.09 -51.66 -76.54
N SER A 450 -4.87 -51.64 -75.99
CA SER A 450 -3.69 -52.24 -76.63
C SER A 450 -3.82 -53.76 -76.83
N LYS A 451 -4.50 -54.45 -75.91
CA LYS A 451 -4.80 -55.88 -76.02
C LYS A 451 -5.80 -56.16 -77.14
N GLU A 452 -6.85 -55.36 -77.28
CA GLU A 452 -7.82 -55.48 -78.36
C GLU A 452 -7.17 -55.24 -79.74
N GLU A 453 -6.32 -54.21 -79.86
CA GLU A 453 -5.54 -53.94 -81.08
C GLU A 453 -4.62 -55.11 -81.46
N TYR A 454 -3.91 -55.66 -80.46
CA TYR A 454 -3.05 -56.83 -80.66
C TYR A 454 -3.85 -58.06 -81.10
N LEU A 455 -4.93 -58.41 -80.39
CA LEU A 455 -5.74 -59.59 -80.69
C LEU A 455 -6.41 -59.49 -82.06
N SER A 456 -6.93 -58.31 -82.42
CA SER A 456 -7.51 -58.05 -83.74
C SER A 456 -6.47 -58.23 -84.84
N SER A 457 -5.27 -57.67 -84.66
CA SER A 457 -4.17 -57.78 -85.62
C SER A 457 -3.61 -59.20 -85.73
N GLU A 458 -3.50 -59.92 -84.61
CA GLU A 458 -3.10 -61.32 -84.55
C GLU A 458 -4.11 -62.21 -85.26
N GLN A 459 -5.41 -61.99 -85.05
CA GLN A 459 -6.47 -62.72 -85.75
C GLN A 459 -6.44 -62.48 -87.27
N LYS A 460 -6.26 -61.22 -87.71
CA LYS A 460 -6.09 -60.90 -89.14
C LYS A 460 -4.88 -61.61 -89.75
N PHE A 461 -3.76 -61.65 -89.02
CA PHE A 461 -2.54 -62.33 -89.47
C PHE A 461 -2.69 -63.86 -89.52
N SER A 462 -3.27 -64.47 -88.49
CA SER A 462 -3.55 -65.92 -88.47
C SER A 462 -4.49 -66.32 -89.60
N ALA A 463 -5.55 -65.55 -89.85
CA ALA A 463 -6.49 -65.80 -90.96
C ALA A 463 -5.80 -65.68 -92.33
N ALA A 464 -4.80 -64.83 -92.47
CA ALA A 464 -4.05 -64.60 -93.70
C ALA A 464 -2.84 -65.54 -93.90
N GLN A 465 -2.51 -66.39 -92.93
CA GLN A 465 -1.29 -67.21 -92.93
C GLN A 465 -1.20 -68.12 -94.16
N ALA A 466 -2.32 -68.68 -94.62
CA ALA A 466 -2.38 -69.46 -95.86
C ALA A 466 -2.01 -68.62 -97.10
N GLY A 467 -2.47 -67.36 -97.18
CA GLY A 467 -2.12 -66.42 -98.26
C GLY A 467 -0.67 -65.93 -98.20
N ILE A 468 -0.12 -65.73 -96.99
CA ILE A 468 1.30 -65.33 -96.80
C ILE A 468 2.26 -66.46 -97.18
N LEU A 469 1.90 -67.71 -96.90
CA LEU A 469 2.69 -68.88 -97.32
C LEU A 469 2.56 -69.12 -98.83
N ALA A 470 1.35 -68.95 -99.35
CA ALA A 470 1.06 -69.09 -100.77
C ALA A 470 1.79 -68.07 -101.66
N SER A 471 2.01 -66.84 -101.19
CA SER A 471 2.75 -65.79 -101.93
C SER A 471 4.25 -66.09 -102.10
N LYS A 472 4.78 -67.08 -101.36
CA LYS A 472 6.18 -67.54 -101.46
C LYS A 472 6.33 -68.83 -102.29
N LEU A 473 5.23 -69.37 -102.85
CA LEU A 473 5.28 -70.55 -103.70
C LEU A 473 5.80 -70.19 -105.10
N ILE A 474 6.67 -71.03 -105.63
CA ILE A 474 7.22 -70.93 -106.99
C ILE A 474 6.71 -72.14 -107.76
N GLU A 475 6.03 -71.90 -108.89
CA GLU A 475 5.47 -72.96 -109.72
C GLU A 475 6.54 -73.97 -110.16
N GLY A 476 6.28 -75.27 -109.98
CA GLY A 476 7.22 -76.35 -110.28
C GLY A 476 8.20 -76.72 -109.16
N SER A 477 8.24 -75.99 -108.03
CA SER A 477 9.04 -76.36 -106.85
C SER A 477 8.19 -77.05 -105.78
N PRO A 478 8.71 -78.04 -105.03
CA PRO A 478 7.93 -78.76 -104.02
C PRO A 478 7.56 -77.82 -102.87
N CYS A 479 6.27 -77.70 -102.60
CA CYS A 479 5.74 -76.88 -101.52
C CYS A 479 6.25 -77.36 -100.15
N PRO A 480 6.73 -76.45 -99.28
CA PRO A 480 7.28 -76.82 -97.98
C PRO A 480 6.24 -77.35 -96.97
N VAL A 481 4.94 -77.21 -97.24
CA VAL A 481 3.87 -77.69 -96.35
C VAL A 481 3.37 -79.08 -96.74
N CYS A 482 3.18 -79.35 -98.03
CA CYS A 482 2.56 -80.59 -98.52
C CYS A 482 3.37 -81.35 -99.59
N GLY A 483 4.46 -80.79 -100.11
CA GLY A 483 5.32 -81.40 -101.13
C GLY A 483 4.83 -81.31 -102.58
N SER A 484 3.64 -80.77 -102.85
CA SER A 484 3.10 -80.61 -104.22
C SER A 484 3.86 -79.55 -105.03
N ILE A 485 4.01 -79.78 -106.34
CA ILE A 485 4.68 -78.87 -107.30
C ILE A 485 3.70 -77.99 -108.10
N HIS A 486 2.39 -78.20 -107.94
CA HIS A 486 1.34 -77.44 -108.66
C HIS A 486 0.13 -77.18 -107.74
N HIS A 487 -0.36 -75.93 -107.71
CA HIS A 487 -1.53 -75.50 -106.92
C HIS A 487 -2.55 -74.76 -107.80
N PRO A 488 -3.68 -75.39 -108.19
CA PRO A 488 -4.63 -74.79 -109.14
C PRO A 488 -5.48 -73.65 -108.56
N GLN A 489 -5.60 -73.56 -107.23
CA GLN A 489 -6.32 -72.48 -106.55
C GLN A 489 -5.47 -71.97 -105.38
N ILE A 490 -4.72 -70.90 -105.64
CA ILE A 490 -3.82 -70.28 -104.67
C ILE A 490 -4.63 -69.34 -103.77
N ALA A 491 -4.40 -69.42 -102.45
CA ALA A 491 -5.04 -68.52 -101.49
C ALA A 491 -4.61 -67.07 -101.75
N SER A 492 -5.58 -66.16 -101.93
CA SER A 492 -5.31 -64.74 -102.18
C SER A 492 -4.95 -64.01 -100.89
N LEU A 493 -3.82 -63.29 -100.90
CA LEU A 493 -3.43 -62.40 -99.81
C LEU A 493 -4.19 -61.07 -99.94
N SER A 494 -4.91 -60.68 -98.89
CA SER A 494 -5.52 -59.34 -98.79
C SER A 494 -4.45 -58.28 -98.49
N ASN A 495 -4.64 -57.05 -98.94
CA ASN A 495 -3.72 -55.93 -98.67
C ASN A 495 -3.81 -55.39 -97.23
N ASP A 496 -4.82 -55.76 -96.44
CA ASP A 496 -5.05 -55.30 -95.04
C ASP A 496 -4.48 -56.26 -93.98
N VAL A 497 -3.42 -56.99 -94.31
CA VAL A 497 -2.82 -58.00 -93.42
C VAL A 497 -1.60 -57.40 -92.71
N PRO A 498 -1.58 -57.31 -91.37
CA PRO A 498 -0.43 -56.82 -90.62
C PRO A 498 0.83 -57.67 -90.84
N SER A 499 2.01 -57.05 -90.83
CA SER A 499 3.29 -57.76 -90.90
C SER A 499 3.66 -58.41 -89.56
N GLU A 500 4.50 -59.44 -89.60
CA GLU A 500 5.03 -60.09 -88.39
C GLU A 500 5.76 -59.10 -87.46
N THR A 501 6.41 -58.07 -88.04
CA THR A 501 7.09 -57.03 -87.27
C THR A 501 6.12 -56.06 -86.58
N GLU A 502 4.97 -55.78 -87.17
CA GLU A 502 3.93 -54.93 -86.57
C GLU A 502 3.22 -55.66 -85.41
N ILE A 503 2.94 -56.95 -85.57
CA ILE A 503 2.35 -57.77 -84.49
C ILE A 503 3.33 -57.87 -83.32
N LYS A 504 4.62 -58.06 -83.60
CA LYS A 504 5.65 -58.06 -82.55
C LYS A 504 5.71 -56.73 -81.81
N LYS A 505 5.63 -55.58 -82.52
CA LYS A 505 5.57 -54.25 -81.88
C LYS A 505 4.32 -54.10 -81.00
N LEU A 506 3.14 -54.51 -81.48
CA LEU A 506 1.90 -54.46 -80.70
C LEU A 506 1.93 -55.37 -79.46
N LYS A 507 2.61 -56.52 -79.57
CA LYS A 507 2.84 -57.43 -78.44
C LYS A 507 3.76 -56.79 -77.40
N ASP A 508 4.86 -56.18 -77.85
CA ASP A 508 5.84 -55.53 -76.98
C ASP A 508 5.23 -54.30 -76.28
N THR A 509 4.39 -53.51 -76.97
CA THR A 509 3.66 -52.39 -76.35
C THR A 509 2.63 -52.87 -75.33
N MET A 510 1.84 -53.91 -75.66
CA MET A 510 0.89 -54.52 -74.73
C MET A 510 1.58 -55.04 -73.47
N GLU A 511 2.69 -55.77 -73.62
CA GLU A 511 3.44 -56.32 -72.48
C GLU A 511 4.13 -55.21 -71.65
N SER A 512 4.61 -54.14 -72.28
CA SER A 512 5.12 -52.96 -71.57
C SER A 512 4.04 -52.28 -70.72
N ILE A 513 2.83 -52.10 -71.27
CA ILE A 513 1.69 -51.53 -70.52
C ILE A 513 1.26 -52.48 -69.41
N ARG A 514 1.28 -53.80 -69.64
CA ARG A 514 0.98 -54.82 -68.63
C ARG A 514 1.96 -54.74 -67.44
N GLN A 515 3.25 -54.62 -67.70
CA GLN A 515 4.27 -54.46 -66.66
C GLN A 515 4.07 -53.16 -65.86
N LYS A 516 3.77 -52.04 -66.54
CA LYS A 516 3.44 -50.77 -65.86
C LYS A 516 2.19 -50.90 -64.99
N LYS A 517 1.13 -51.54 -65.51
CA LYS A 517 -0.11 -51.82 -64.77
C LYS A 517 0.15 -52.69 -63.53
N GLN A 518 0.98 -53.74 -63.66
CA GLN A 518 1.34 -54.60 -62.54
C GLN A 518 2.08 -53.81 -61.45
N LYS A 519 3.10 -53.02 -61.81
CA LYS A 519 3.82 -52.17 -60.84
C LYS A 519 2.88 -51.17 -60.15
N GLN A 520 2.00 -50.51 -60.92
CA GLN A 520 1.03 -49.59 -60.35
C GLN A 520 0.05 -50.29 -59.39
N SER A 521 -0.32 -51.54 -59.68
CA SER A 521 -1.17 -52.35 -58.80
C SER A 521 -0.47 -52.71 -57.50
N GLU A 522 0.84 -52.98 -57.53
CA GLU A 522 1.66 -53.24 -56.34
C GLU A 522 1.81 -51.97 -55.48
N THR A 523 2.01 -50.80 -56.11
CA THR A 523 2.01 -49.51 -55.41
C THR A 523 0.66 -49.24 -54.74
N ALA A 524 -0.45 -49.36 -55.48
CA ALA A 524 -1.81 -49.18 -54.95
C ALA A 524 -2.13 -50.13 -53.78
N ALA A 525 -1.65 -51.37 -53.83
CA ALA A 525 -1.80 -52.31 -52.72
C ALA A 525 -1.00 -51.87 -51.49
N THR A 526 0.21 -51.36 -51.69
CA THR A 526 1.07 -50.87 -50.60
C THR A 526 0.46 -49.63 -49.93
N SER A 527 0.04 -48.64 -50.70
CA SER A 527 -0.62 -47.43 -50.17
C SER A 527 -1.96 -47.76 -49.50
N LYS A 528 -2.67 -48.79 -49.98
CA LYS A 528 -3.87 -49.31 -49.28
C LYS A 528 -3.52 -49.88 -47.91
N THR A 529 -2.49 -50.71 -47.80
CA THR A 529 -2.09 -51.27 -46.49
C THR A 529 -1.64 -50.18 -45.51
N LYS A 530 -0.98 -49.13 -46.01
CA LYS A 530 -0.57 -47.98 -45.21
C LYS A 530 -1.78 -47.19 -44.69
N PHE A 531 -2.74 -46.88 -45.56
CA PHE A 531 -4.01 -46.24 -45.17
C PHE A 531 -4.79 -47.08 -44.16
N ASP A 532 -4.96 -48.39 -44.41
CA ASP A 532 -5.72 -49.28 -43.53
C ASP A 532 -5.09 -49.34 -42.11
N PHE A 533 -3.75 -49.30 -42.03
CA PHE A 533 -3.03 -49.24 -40.76
C PHE A 533 -3.27 -47.93 -40.01
N GLU A 534 -3.01 -46.78 -40.64
CA GLU A 534 -3.19 -45.46 -40.00
C GLU A 534 -4.66 -45.19 -39.64
N ASN A 535 -5.61 -45.65 -40.46
CA ASN A 535 -7.03 -45.48 -40.17
C ASN A 535 -7.47 -46.31 -38.95
N ASN A 536 -6.96 -47.54 -38.79
CA ASN A 536 -7.24 -48.36 -37.61
C ASN A 536 -6.59 -47.76 -36.34
N GLU A 537 -5.35 -47.28 -36.44
CA GLU A 537 -4.68 -46.56 -35.36
C GLU A 537 -5.43 -45.28 -34.96
N PHE A 538 -6.01 -44.57 -35.93
CA PHE A 538 -6.90 -43.44 -35.67
C PHE A 538 -8.17 -43.89 -34.94
N ASP A 539 -8.89 -44.90 -35.44
CA ASP A 539 -10.17 -45.35 -34.87
C ASP A 539 -10.02 -45.81 -33.41
N GLN A 540 -8.93 -46.52 -33.10
CA GLN A 540 -8.61 -46.94 -31.73
C GLN A 540 -8.30 -45.74 -30.83
N SER A 541 -7.45 -44.83 -31.29
CA SER A 541 -7.09 -43.61 -30.56
C SER A 541 -8.31 -42.73 -30.31
N PHE A 542 -9.15 -42.56 -31.34
CA PHE A 542 -10.37 -41.77 -31.27
C PHE A 542 -11.34 -42.35 -30.25
N THR A 543 -11.57 -43.67 -30.26
CA THR A 543 -12.43 -44.34 -29.28
C THR A 543 -11.92 -44.16 -27.85
N HIS A 544 -10.60 -44.31 -27.65
CA HIS A 544 -9.98 -44.14 -26.34
C HIS A 544 -10.15 -42.70 -25.82
N VAL A 545 -9.79 -41.71 -26.64
CA VAL A 545 -9.91 -40.30 -26.28
C VAL A 545 -11.35 -39.89 -26.04
N LEU A 546 -12.30 -40.40 -26.85
CA LEU A 546 -13.73 -40.14 -26.64
C LEU A 546 -14.18 -40.59 -25.25
N SER A 547 -13.75 -41.79 -24.82
CA SER A 547 -14.10 -42.33 -23.50
C SER A 547 -13.55 -41.48 -22.36
N ALA A 548 -12.35 -40.91 -22.52
CA ALA A 548 -11.73 -40.05 -21.53
C ALA A 548 -12.40 -38.67 -21.49
N VAL A 549 -12.71 -38.08 -22.65
CA VAL A 549 -13.39 -36.79 -22.78
C VAL A 549 -14.83 -36.85 -22.23
N HIS A 550 -15.52 -37.98 -22.37
CA HIS A 550 -16.88 -38.18 -21.81
C HIS A 550 -16.94 -38.16 -20.29
N LEU A 551 -15.81 -38.30 -19.59
CA LEU A 551 -15.74 -38.11 -18.14
C LEU A 551 -15.92 -36.64 -17.73
N ILE A 552 -15.74 -35.70 -18.67
CA ILE A 552 -15.97 -34.28 -18.47
C ILE A 552 -17.43 -33.97 -18.81
N ASP A 553 -18.17 -33.43 -17.85
CA ASP A 553 -19.61 -33.15 -17.97
C ASP A 553 -19.96 -32.31 -19.21
N GLU A 554 -19.13 -31.31 -19.55
CA GLU A 554 -19.31 -30.43 -20.72
C GLU A 554 -19.20 -31.17 -22.07
N PHE A 555 -18.50 -32.32 -22.11
CA PHE A 555 -18.17 -33.02 -23.35
C PHE A 555 -18.80 -34.43 -23.47
N LYS A 556 -19.73 -34.79 -22.58
CA LYS A 556 -20.45 -36.08 -22.59
C LYS A 556 -21.11 -36.44 -23.92
N ASN A 557 -21.45 -35.45 -24.75
CA ASN A 557 -22.19 -35.63 -25.99
C ASN A 557 -21.33 -35.59 -27.26
N VAL A 558 -20.01 -35.43 -27.14
CA VAL A 558 -19.09 -35.41 -28.29
C VAL A 558 -19.08 -36.78 -28.95
N LYS A 559 -19.38 -36.85 -30.25
CA LYS A 559 -19.46 -38.12 -31.00
C LYS A 559 -18.67 -38.09 -32.30
N SER A 560 -18.47 -36.91 -32.89
CA SER A 560 -17.75 -36.73 -34.14
C SER A 560 -16.32 -36.24 -33.92
N PHE A 561 -15.49 -36.39 -34.96
CA PHE A 561 -14.14 -35.86 -34.95
C PHE A 561 -14.12 -34.32 -34.93
N GLU A 562 -15.05 -33.68 -35.64
CA GLU A 562 -15.19 -32.22 -35.65
C GLU A 562 -15.56 -31.68 -34.26
N GLU A 563 -16.48 -32.35 -33.56
CA GLU A 563 -16.83 -32.00 -32.18
C GLU A 563 -15.66 -32.22 -31.21
N LEU A 564 -14.84 -33.26 -31.43
CA LEU A 564 -13.65 -33.51 -30.62
C LEU A 564 -12.58 -32.43 -30.81
N VAL A 565 -12.38 -31.97 -32.05
CA VAL A 565 -11.48 -30.84 -32.34
C VAL A 565 -11.98 -29.57 -31.67
N HIS A 566 -13.28 -29.30 -31.72
CA HIS A 566 -13.86 -28.15 -31.03
C HIS A 566 -13.72 -28.27 -29.49
N ALA A 567 -13.94 -29.47 -28.94
CA ALA A 567 -13.70 -29.73 -27.51
C ALA A 567 -12.24 -29.46 -27.13
N ASN A 568 -11.27 -29.79 -28.00
CA ASN A 568 -9.86 -29.47 -27.77
C ASN A 568 -9.60 -27.96 -27.70
N GLU A 569 -10.23 -27.17 -28.58
CA GLU A 569 -10.12 -25.71 -28.54
C GLU A 569 -10.64 -25.13 -27.22
N VAL A 570 -11.76 -25.66 -26.73
CA VAL A 570 -12.32 -25.26 -25.43
C VAL A 570 -11.39 -25.66 -24.27
N LEU A 571 -10.84 -26.87 -24.29
CA LEU A 571 -9.86 -27.32 -23.30
C LEU A 571 -8.59 -26.45 -23.29
N ILE A 572 -8.09 -26.05 -24.45
CA ILE A 572 -6.94 -25.13 -24.58
C ILE A 572 -7.29 -23.75 -23.98
N GLN A 573 -8.50 -23.24 -24.20
CA GLN A 573 -8.94 -22.00 -23.58
C GLN A 573 -9.02 -22.12 -22.05
N GLN A 574 -9.62 -23.21 -21.55
CA GLN A 574 -9.69 -23.50 -20.11
C GLN A 574 -8.30 -23.61 -19.48
N LYS A 575 -7.37 -24.30 -20.14
CA LYS A 575 -5.96 -24.39 -19.74
C LYS A 575 -5.35 -23.00 -19.56
N SER A 576 -5.46 -22.14 -20.57
CA SER A 576 -4.88 -20.79 -20.53
C SER A 576 -5.45 -19.92 -19.39
N ALA A 577 -6.75 -20.06 -19.09
CA ALA A 577 -7.41 -19.35 -18.01
C ALA A 577 -6.90 -19.84 -16.64
N ILE A 578 -6.77 -21.15 -16.46
CA ILE A 578 -6.25 -21.75 -15.21
C ILE A 578 -4.76 -21.41 -15.02
N GLU A 579 -3.94 -21.45 -16.07
CA GLU A 579 -2.54 -21.03 -16.01
C GLU A 579 -2.37 -19.57 -15.59
N SER A 580 -3.23 -18.68 -16.09
CA SER A 580 -3.24 -17.28 -15.66
C SER A 580 -3.58 -17.14 -14.17
N GLN A 581 -4.50 -17.96 -13.65
CA GLN A 581 -4.83 -17.96 -12.23
C GLN A 581 -3.70 -18.56 -11.38
N ASN A 582 -3.01 -19.60 -11.86
CA ASN A 582 -1.92 -20.25 -11.14
C ASN A 582 -0.65 -19.39 -11.05
N LYS A 583 -0.42 -18.46 -11.98
CA LYS A 583 0.65 -17.44 -11.86
C LYS A 583 0.51 -16.58 -10.60
N GLU A 584 -0.69 -16.46 -10.03
CA GLU A 584 -0.89 -15.76 -8.76
C GLU A 584 -0.45 -16.58 -7.53
N LYS A 585 -0.18 -17.90 -7.65
CA LYS A 585 0.10 -18.80 -6.52
C LYS A 585 1.37 -18.40 -5.76
N GLU A 586 2.47 -18.10 -6.44
CA GLU A 586 3.74 -17.69 -5.78
C GLU A 586 3.59 -16.38 -5.00
N ILE A 587 2.84 -15.43 -5.57
CA ILE A 587 2.52 -14.17 -4.90
C ILE A 587 1.61 -14.44 -3.69
N LEU A 588 0.70 -15.40 -3.78
CA LEU A 588 -0.17 -15.77 -2.68
C LEU A 588 0.59 -16.39 -1.50
N GLU A 589 1.58 -17.25 -1.76
CA GLU A 589 2.38 -17.88 -0.71
C GLU A 589 3.21 -16.86 0.07
N SER A 590 3.84 -15.91 -0.63
CA SER A 590 4.54 -14.80 0.03
C SER A 590 3.61 -13.94 0.89
N ARG A 591 2.37 -13.71 0.43
CA ARG A 591 1.34 -12.97 1.19
C ARG A 591 0.88 -13.72 2.42
N ILE A 592 0.66 -15.03 2.33
CA ILE A 592 0.29 -15.88 3.47
C ILE A 592 1.40 -15.82 4.53
N ASN A 593 2.66 -16.02 4.13
CA ASN A 593 3.79 -15.97 5.06
C ASN A 593 3.88 -14.60 5.76
N LYS A 594 3.65 -13.50 5.02
CA LYS A 594 3.61 -12.17 5.60
C LYS A 594 2.47 -12.01 6.61
N THR A 595 1.25 -12.44 6.27
CA THR A 595 0.12 -12.36 7.20
C THR A 595 0.32 -13.24 8.45
N ASP A 596 1.02 -14.37 8.33
CA ASP A 596 1.37 -15.23 9.47
C ASP A 596 2.35 -14.52 10.41
N MET A 597 3.35 -13.82 9.86
CA MET A 597 4.27 -12.99 10.65
C MET A 597 3.55 -11.82 11.31
N ASP A 598 2.67 -11.15 10.58
CA ASP A 598 1.89 -10.01 11.10
C ASP A 598 0.98 -10.46 12.27
N LEU A 599 0.28 -11.60 12.13
CA LEU A 599 -0.52 -12.19 13.21
C LEU A 599 0.31 -12.49 14.45
N LYS A 600 1.47 -13.14 14.27
CA LYS A 600 2.36 -13.47 15.38
C LYS A 600 2.82 -12.22 16.13
N THR A 601 3.18 -11.17 15.39
CA THR A 601 3.61 -9.88 15.97
C THR A 601 2.46 -9.21 16.74
N ILE A 602 1.22 -9.30 16.23
CA ILE A 602 0.04 -8.77 16.93
C ILE A 602 -0.22 -9.55 18.23
N GLU A 603 -0.08 -10.88 18.23
CA GLU A 603 -0.25 -11.71 19.43
C GLU A 603 0.82 -11.44 20.49
N GLU A 604 2.08 -11.26 20.08
CA GLU A 604 3.19 -10.87 20.96
C GLU A 604 2.91 -9.51 21.63
N ASN A 605 2.56 -8.49 20.83
CA ASN A 605 2.20 -7.16 21.35
C ASN A 605 0.99 -7.20 22.31
N LYS A 606 0.00 -8.05 22.00
CA LYS A 606 -1.18 -8.23 22.86
C LYS A 606 -0.79 -8.85 24.21
N ALA A 607 0.12 -9.83 24.21
CA ALA A 607 0.63 -10.45 25.43
C ALA A 607 1.40 -9.44 26.30
N GLU A 608 2.27 -8.64 25.69
CA GLU A 608 3.01 -7.57 26.39
C GLU A 608 2.07 -6.54 27.00
N THR A 609 1.11 -6.04 26.22
CA THR A 609 0.14 -5.03 26.69
C THR A 609 -0.73 -5.58 27.84
N ASN A 610 -1.14 -6.85 27.77
CA ASN A 610 -1.89 -7.49 28.85
C ASN A 610 -1.06 -7.62 30.15
N ASN A 611 0.24 -7.94 30.04
CA ASN A 611 1.13 -7.95 31.19
C ASN A 611 1.23 -6.56 31.82
N SER A 612 1.38 -5.50 31.03
CA SER A 612 1.39 -4.11 31.53
C SER A 612 0.06 -3.73 32.20
N ILE A 613 -1.09 -4.12 31.65
CA ILE A 613 -2.39 -3.90 32.29
C ILE A 613 -2.44 -4.60 33.65
N GLN A 614 -1.93 -5.82 33.76
CA GLN A 614 -1.93 -6.58 35.02
C GLN A 614 -1.02 -5.94 36.07
N GLU A 615 0.15 -5.46 35.68
CA GLU A 615 1.07 -4.70 36.55
C GLU A 615 0.43 -3.39 37.03
N LEU A 616 -0.14 -2.60 36.12
CA LEU A 616 -0.84 -1.36 36.46
C LEU A 616 -2.02 -1.61 37.40
N THR A 617 -2.81 -2.67 37.16
CA THR A 617 -3.94 -3.05 38.03
C THR A 617 -3.47 -3.39 39.44
N ASN A 618 -2.37 -4.13 39.58
CA ASN A 618 -1.78 -4.45 40.88
C ASN A 618 -1.29 -3.19 41.61
N HIS A 619 -0.66 -2.25 40.87
CA HIS A 619 -0.20 -0.98 41.43
C HIS A 619 -1.36 -0.12 41.91
N LEU A 620 -2.44 -0.04 41.12
CA LEU A 620 -3.66 0.70 41.44
C LEU A 620 -4.34 0.16 42.70
N ASN A 621 -4.44 -1.17 42.83
CA ASN A 621 -4.97 -1.83 44.04
C ASN A 621 -4.14 -1.51 45.29
N ARG A 622 -2.81 -1.46 45.16
CA ARG A 622 -1.92 -1.09 46.27
C ARG A 622 -2.15 0.34 46.74
N ARG A 623 -2.23 1.30 45.80
CA ARG A 623 -2.49 2.71 46.13
C ARG A 623 -3.89 2.95 46.71
N HIS A 624 -4.91 2.25 46.20
CA HIS A 624 -6.24 2.26 46.84
C HIS A 624 -6.19 1.72 48.29
N GLY A 625 -5.40 0.66 48.54
CA GLY A 625 -5.16 0.15 49.88
C GLY A 625 -4.52 1.18 50.81
N GLU A 626 -3.47 1.87 50.34
CA GLU A 626 -2.78 2.94 51.08
C GLU A 626 -3.69 4.16 51.33
N LEU A 627 -4.51 4.55 50.35
CA LEU A 627 -5.50 5.62 50.52
C LEU A 627 -6.53 5.25 51.61
N SER A 628 -7.01 4.00 51.59
CA SER A 628 -7.98 3.53 52.57
C SER A 628 -7.41 3.43 53.98
N SER A 629 -6.12 3.12 54.14
CA SER A 629 -5.48 3.07 55.46
C SER A 629 -5.26 4.46 56.04
N ILE A 630 -4.93 5.45 55.21
CA ILE A 630 -4.77 6.85 55.64
C ILE A 630 -6.14 7.46 55.98
N LYS A 631 -7.17 7.26 55.15
CA LYS A 631 -8.52 7.78 55.45
C LYS A 631 -9.14 7.16 56.71
N ASN A 632 -8.75 5.93 57.05
CA ASN A 632 -9.20 5.25 58.27
C ASN A 632 -8.26 5.49 59.48
N SER A 633 -7.16 6.23 59.33
CA SER A 633 -6.38 6.66 60.49
C SER A 633 -7.16 7.75 61.23
N GLY A 634 -7.09 7.77 62.56
CA GLY A 634 -7.79 8.74 63.40
C GLY A 634 -7.39 10.21 63.16
N ASP A 635 -6.42 10.46 62.29
CA ASP A 635 -5.93 11.80 61.95
C ASP A 635 -6.91 12.57 61.05
N LEU A 636 -7.81 11.89 60.35
CA LEU A 636 -8.83 12.50 59.46
C LEU A 636 -10.28 12.35 59.97
N ILE A 637 -10.51 11.57 61.03
CA ILE A 637 -11.87 11.22 61.52
C ILE A 637 -12.45 12.30 62.46
N ASP A 638 -11.62 13.15 63.07
CA ASP A 638 -11.99 13.94 64.26
C ASP A 638 -12.76 15.27 64.00
N ILE A 639 -13.28 15.52 62.79
CA ILE A 639 -13.95 16.81 62.46
C ILE A 639 -15.48 16.70 62.29
N ASP A 640 -16.04 15.50 62.07
CA ASP A 640 -17.48 15.39 61.78
C ASP A 640 -18.40 15.34 63.01
N GLU A 641 -17.88 15.16 64.23
CA GLU A 641 -18.72 15.09 65.44
C GLU A 641 -19.02 16.45 66.11
N ASN A 642 -18.43 17.57 65.67
CA ASN A 642 -18.59 18.86 66.36
C ASN A 642 -19.32 19.97 65.58
N GLN A 643 -19.91 19.70 64.41
CA GLN A 643 -20.72 20.69 63.68
C GLN A 643 -22.20 20.77 64.10
N ASN A 644 -22.63 20.03 65.13
CA ASN A 644 -24.00 20.07 65.65
C ASN A 644 -24.12 20.72 67.04
N GLN A 645 -23.80 22.01 67.15
CA GLN A 645 -24.37 22.86 68.20
C GLN A 645 -24.85 24.20 67.62
N PRO A 646 -26.16 24.52 67.69
CA PRO A 646 -26.66 25.80 67.25
C PRO A 646 -26.25 26.88 68.25
N SER A 647 -25.63 27.94 67.73
CA SER A 647 -25.38 29.20 68.41
C SER A 647 -26.68 29.76 69.00
N LYS A 648 -26.76 29.78 70.33
CA LYS A 648 -27.83 30.44 71.07
C LYS A 648 -27.23 31.26 72.22
N MET A 649 -27.63 32.54 72.25
CA MET A 649 -27.61 33.48 73.39
C MET A 649 -26.23 34.04 73.80
N LEU A 650 -26.01 35.34 74.02
CA LEU A 650 -26.89 36.49 74.29
C LEU A 650 -26.14 37.79 73.90
N TRP A 651 -26.68 38.55 72.96
CA TRP A 651 -26.51 40.01 72.87
C TRP A 651 -27.82 40.62 73.38
N GLN A 652 -27.92 40.83 74.69
CA GLN A 652 -28.93 41.67 75.32
C GLN A 652 -28.23 42.39 76.47
N ASP A 653 -27.86 43.65 76.24
CA ASP A 653 -27.78 44.72 77.25
C ASP A 653 -27.15 45.95 76.58
N TRP A 654 -27.89 46.59 75.66
CA TRP A 654 -27.56 47.95 75.21
C TRP A 654 -28.79 48.72 74.71
N GLU A 655 -29.87 48.73 75.50
CA GLU A 655 -30.97 49.69 75.31
C GLU A 655 -31.76 49.88 76.60
N TYR A 656 -31.23 50.69 77.53
CA TYR A 656 -32.01 51.31 78.59
C TYR A 656 -31.36 52.63 79.03
N CYS A 657 -31.60 53.69 78.25
CA CYS A 657 -31.58 55.07 78.71
C CYS A 657 -32.21 55.95 77.62
N HIS A 658 -33.19 56.77 78.01
CA HIS A 658 -34.03 57.74 77.26
C HIS A 658 -35.49 57.23 77.06
N SER A 659 -36.56 57.83 77.60
CA SER A 659 -36.79 59.00 78.46
C SER A 659 -38.27 58.97 78.91
N ASN A 660 -38.55 59.52 80.10
CA ASN A 660 -39.85 59.97 80.65
C ASN A 660 -40.96 58.95 80.96
#